data_AF-A0A1V5P4N0-F1
#
_entry.id   AF-A0A1V5P4N0-F1
#
_cell.length_a   1.000
_cell.length_b   1.000
_cell.length_c   1.000
_cell.angle_alpha   90.00
_cell.angle_beta   90.00
_cell.angle_gamma   90.00
#
_symmetry.space_group_name_H-M   'P 1'
#
loop_
_entity.id
_entity.type
_entity.pdbx_description
1 polymer ?
#
loop_
_entity_poly.entity_id
_entity_poly.type
_entity_poly.pdbx_seq_one_letter_code
_entity_poly.pdbx_strand_id
1 'polypeptide(L)'
;MKKILALLCLVFYSLVLFGQTPTLLKDIIPGSIGGFTTAGQFGYYIHPFNIVWEHNNEIFFTANNAALNPGSGTTNDIELWKSDGTAAGTVLLKDIYPGNLNGSDPRDFVEVNGILYFTANTPAHGRELWKTDGTSAGTEMVHDIIGGNVGGFSEAGQFGYYDLNFNVVWKNGNNFYFTANSAALNPGGSYTNDIELWVSDGTSAGTMMLKDINPGNTSGSYPIDFKEINGTLFFTAVTSNEGRELWRSDGTNGGTYLVKDIIPGSVGGFSASSQFIYDTHYFNVVWQNGSDFYFTANNNASVPGGSYTNDIELWKSDGTNGGTSMVKDIYSGSTNSSYPADFTLINGTLFFTAESASAGRELWKTDGTGNGTVMVKDIISGNVGGFTLSSQFAYYAHTFQVVWQSGNKFYFTANNWASAPGGSYTNDIELFESDGTDAGTFMLKDIYAGNQNGSEPYDFTVINGTLYFTATSNLYGRELWKTDGTNAGTELVKDINPGNIGGFTTAQQFGYYYYSFKVVWQTGNTFYFTANSAAMNSSSSYTNDIELWKSDGTPGGTMMVKDIYAGNTNSSEPYDFNAINGVLYFSAYNNVSGRELWKTDGSTTGTELVKEIAPGNLGGLSTAGQFGYYGYPFYSPFSIGSEFYFLANDNPYYSGSYTNNMELWKSNGSNGGTVKVMEIYPGNTQGCDAEYFSLALNKVFFTANDPVNGRELWVMDNATSTGINEILSLNDFRVYPNPSNGYINLDYNSFDEENSSVTISLRDIQGRLIFEADDQLINGRLKYVMNVESFTKGVYILSLSGKHIQEVRKLVKN
;
A
#
# COMPACT_ATOMS: atom_id res chain seq x y z
N MET A 1 9.06 -56.02 -40.48
CA MET A 1 7.78 -55.54 -39.88
C MET A 1 7.88 -55.11 -38.42
N LYS A 2 8.64 -55.76 -37.52
CA LYS A 2 8.76 -55.30 -36.10
C LYS A 2 9.73 -54.13 -35.83
N LYS A 3 10.47 -53.64 -36.84
CA LYS A 3 11.32 -52.43 -36.71
C LYS A 3 10.70 -51.15 -37.30
N ILE A 4 9.49 -51.23 -37.86
CA ILE A 4 8.74 -50.07 -38.38
C ILE A 4 7.69 -49.58 -37.36
N LEU A 5 7.26 -50.43 -36.42
CA LEU A 5 6.30 -50.03 -35.37
C LEU A 5 6.92 -49.20 -34.24
N ALA A 6 8.24 -49.32 -33.99
CA ALA A 6 8.93 -48.54 -32.96
C ALA A 6 9.23 -47.10 -33.41
N LEU A 7 9.24 -46.84 -34.73
CA LEU A 7 9.46 -45.49 -35.28
C LEU A 7 8.15 -44.68 -35.37
N LEU A 8 6.99 -45.34 -35.29
CA LEU A 8 5.67 -44.67 -35.24
C LEU A 8 5.21 -44.29 -33.82
N CYS A 9 5.83 -44.85 -32.77
CA CYS A 9 5.62 -44.39 -31.38
C CYS A 9 6.54 -43.21 -30.98
N LEU A 10 7.55 -42.88 -31.78
CA LEU A 10 8.47 -41.76 -31.53
C LEU A 10 8.13 -40.48 -32.34
N VAL A 11 7.10 -40.54 -33.19
CA VAL A 11 6.59 -39.38 -33.96
C VAL A 11 5.22 -38.90 -33.46
N PHE A 12 4.66 -39.54 -32.42
CA PHE A 12 3.50 -39.03 -31.67
C PHE A 12 3.85 -38.53 -30.25
N TYR A 13 5.15 -38.39 -29.96
CA TYR A 13 5.65 -37.61 -28.82
C TYR A 13 6.30 -36.29 -29.29
N SER A 14 5.91 -35.81 -30.47
CA SER A 14 6.14 -34.43 -30.88
C SER A 14 4.98 -33.56 -30.39
N LEU A 15 5.28 -32.65 -29.47
CA LEU A 15 4.43 -31.54 -29.05
C LEU A 15 3.07 -31.92 -28.42
N VAL A 16 3.13 -32.41 -27.18
CA VAL A 16 2.11 -32.05 -26.19
C VAL A 16 2.82 -31.09 -25.24
N LEU A 17 3.13 -29.88 -25.74
CA LEU A 17 3.27 -28.69 -24.90
C LEU A 17 1.83 -28.26 -24.56
N PHE A 18 1.12 -29.08 -23.78
CA PHE A 18 -0.06 -28.60 -23.09
C PHE A 18 0.42 -27.99 -21.77
N GLY A 19 -0.04 -26.77 -21.49
CA GLY A 19 0.03 -26.21 -20.14
C GLY A 19 0.76 -24.89 -20.06
N GLN A 20 0.41 -23.90 -20.88
CA GLN A 20 0.66 -22.46 -20.63
C GLN A 20 -0.27 -21.52 -21.43
N THR A 21 -1.08 -22.03 -22.37
CA THR A 21 -2.10 -21.20 -23.05
C THR A 21 -3.28 -20.98 -22.11
N PRO A 22 -3.74 -19.74 -21.92
CA PRO A 22 -4.94 -19.47 -21.17
C PRO A 22 -6.14 -20.19 -21.76
N THR A 23 -7.03 -20.61 -20.88
CA THR A 23 -8.32 -21.17 -21.24
C THR A 23 -9.39 -20.46 -20.47
N LEU A 24 -10.52 -20.19 -21.12
CA LEU A 24 -11.73 -19.76 -20.43
C LEU A 24 -12.07 -20.82 -19.38
N LEU A 25 -11.97 -20.44 -18.10
CA LEU A 25 -12.27 -21.34 -17.00
C LEU A 25 -13.78 -21.52 -16.90
N LYS A 26 -14.52 -20.42 -16.97
CA LYS A 26 -15.97 -20.43 -16.89
C LYS A 26 -16.55 -19.24 -17.62
N ASP A 27 -17.57 -19.52 -18.43
CA ASP A 27 -18.57 -18.55 -18.86
C ASP A 27 -19.61 -18.46 -17.74
N ILE A 28 -19.42 -17.52 -16.81
CA ILE A 28 -20.25 -17.35 -15.63
C ILE A 28 -21.62 -16.82 -16.06
N ILE A 29 -21.65 -15.80 -16.94
CA ILE A 29 -22.89 -15.29 -17.54
C ILE A 29 -22.83 -15.52 -19.06
N PRO A 30 -23.61 -16.50 -19.56
CA PRO A 30 -23.63 -16.80 -20.99
C PRO A 30 -23.98 -15.59 -21.86
N GLY A 31 -23.09 -15.32 -22.83
CA GLY A 31 -23.24 -14.25 -23.82
C GLY A 31 -22.29 -13.08 -23.60
N SER A 32 -22.39 -12.04 -24.43
CA SER A 32 -21.35 -11.00 -24.54
C SER A 32 -21.26 -10.00 -23.37
N ILE A 33 -21.82 -10.32 -22.20
CA ILE A 33 -21.89 -9.43 -21.04
C ILE A 33 -20.77 -9.78 -20.06
N GLY A 34 -20.58 -11.08 -19.78
CA GLY A 34 -19.59 -11.56 -18.83
C GLY A 34 -20.03 -11.49 -17.35
N GLY A 35 -19.38 -12.29 -16.51
CA GLY A 35 -19.55 -12.34 -15.06
C GLY A 35 -18.91 -11.19 -14.25
N PHE A 36 -18.10 -10.33 -14.89
CA PHE A 36 -17.33 -9.26 -14.22
C PHE A 36 -17.47 -7.89 -14.90
N THR A 37 -17.37 -6.80 -14.12
CA THR A 37 -17.51 -5.41 -14.60
C THR A 37 -16.17 -4.65 -14.57
N THR A 38 -15.91 -3.74 -15.52
CA THR A 38 -14.70 -2.89 -15.54
C THR A 38 -14.87 -1.56 -14.79
N ALA A 39 -13.74 -0.98 -14.41
CA ALA A 39 -13.67 0.41 -13.95
C ALA A 39 -14.13 1.37 -15.07
N GLY A 40 -15.06 2.26 -14.74
CA GLY A 40 -15.27 3.47 -15.53
C GLY A 40 -16.37 3.47 -16.59
N GLN A 41 -17.13 2.39 -16.77
CA GLN A 41 -18.20 2.41 -17.77
C GLN A 41 -19.46 3.15 -17.30
N PHE A 42 -19.83 3.10 -16.00
CA PHE A 42 -21.06 3.75 -15.50
C PHE A 42 -21.04 4.13 -14.01
N GLY A 43 -20.08 4.94 -13.55
CA GLY A 43 -20.23 5.80 -12.36
C GLY A 43 -20.55 5.20 -10.97
N TYR A 44 -20.80 3.90 -10.81
CA TYR A 44 -21.06 3.26 -9.52
C TYR A 44 -20.57 1.80 -9.49
N TYR A 45 -19.91 1.45 -8.37
CA TYR A 45 -19.41 0.14 -7.92
C TYR A 45 -18.58 -0.69 -8.92
N ILE A 46 -17.26 -0.62 -8.77
CA ILE A 46 -16.31 -1.50 -9.47
C ILE A 46 -16.24 -2.81 -8.69
N HIS A 47 -16.45 -3.94 -9.36
CA HIS A 47 -16.33 -5.27 -8.76
C HIS A 47 -15.14 -6.02 -9.39
N PRO A 48 -13.91 -5.74 -8.91
CA PRO A 48 -12.71 -6.42 -9.39
C PRO A 48 -12.74 -7.90 -8.99
N PHE A 49 -12.23 -8.78 -9.86
CA PHE A 49 -12.02 -10.17 -9.48
C PHE A 49 -10.95 -10.23 -8.38
N ASN A 50 -11.33 -10.81 -7.24
CA ASN A 50 -10.42 -11.09 -6.14
C ASN A 50 -10.73 -12.48 -5.58
N ILE A 51 -9.69 -13.25 -5.32
CA ILE A 51 -9.80 -14.43 -4.48
C ILE A 51 -10.04 -13.92 -3.04
N VAL A 52 -11.21 -14.24 -2.48
CA VAL A 52 -11.60 -13.84 -1.12
C VAL A 52 -11.19 -14.87 -0.08
N TRP A 53 -10.96 -16.12 -0.50
CA TRP A 53 -10.51 -17.22 0.36
C TRP A 53 -9.90 -18.35 -0.46
N GLU A 54 -8.84 -18.99 0.06
CA GLU A 54 -8.30 -20.26 -0.44
C GLU A 54 -8.45 -21.32 0.64
N HIS A 55 -9.15 -22.40 0.34
CA HIS A 55 -9.40 -23.45 1.32
C HIS A 55 -9.63 -24.80 0.64
N ASN A 56 -9.04 -25.86 1.20
CA ASN A 56 -9.19 -27.24 0.72
C ASN A 56 -8.94 -27.42 -0.80
N ASN A 57 -7.93 -26.75 -1.35
CA ASN A 57 -7.61 -26.70 -2.78
C ASN A 57 -8.73 -26.12 -3.66
N GLU A 58 -9.56 -25.25 -3.11
CA GLU A 58 -10.53 -24.44 -3.85
C GLU A 58 -10.25 -22.95 -3.62
N ILE A 59 -10.50 -22.13 -4.64
CA ILE A 59 -10.59 -20.67 -4.53
C ILE A 59 -12.04 -20.27 -4.36
N PHE A 60 -12.26 -19.19 -3.61
CA PHE A 60 -13.56 -18.54 -3.47
C PHE A 60 -13.44 -17.11 -3.96
N PHE A 61 -14.45 -16.64 -4.68
CA PHE A 61 -14.47 -15.31 -5.29
C PHE A 61 -15.91 -14.85 -5.48
N THR A 62 -16.12 -13.56 -5.66
CA THR A 62 -17.45 -12.99 -5.97
C THR A 62 -17.59 -12.77 -7.47
N ALA A 63 -18.73 -13.14 -8.03
CA ALA A 63 -19.07 -12.88 -9.42
C ALA A 63 -20.59 -12.79 -9.60
N ASN A 64 -21.04 -12.19 -10.70
CA ASN A 64 -22.47 -12.10 -11.01
C ASN A 64 -23.08 -13.49 -11.28
N ASN A 65 -24.36 -13.68 -10.94
CA ASN A 65 -25.07 -14.97 -11.08
C ASN A 65 -26.20 -14.96 -12.13
N ALA A 66 -26.73 -13.80 -12.53
CA ALA A 66 -27.79 -13.70 -13.55
C ALA A 66 -27.55 -12.63 -14.63
N ALA A 67 -28.12 -12.89 -15.83
CA ALA A 67 -28.05 -12.00 -16.98
C ALA A 67 -28.85 -10.69 -16.78
N LEU A 68 -28.38 -9.62 -17.45
CA LEU A 68 -28.91 -8.26 -17.37
C LEU A 68 -30.44 -8.17 -17.50
N ASN A 69 -31.05 -7.23 -16.78
CA ASN A 69 -32.43 -6.81 -17.04
C ASN A 69 -32.50 -6.18 -18.45
N PRO A 70 -33.38 -6.64 -19.37
CA PRO A 70 -33.53 -6.03 -20.69
C PRO A 70 -34.09 -4.61 -20.56
N GLY A 71 -33.20 -3.60 -20.54
CA GLY A 71 -33.58 -2.18 -20.55
C GLY A 71 -32.87 -1.29 -19.53
N SER A 72 -32.22 -1.83 -18.49
CA SER A 72 -31.49 -1.03 -17.48
C SER A 72 -29.96 -1.03 -17.66
N GLY A 73 -29.42 -1.99 -18.43
CA GLY A 73 -27.98 -2.09 -18.67
C GLY A 73 -27.12 -2.41 -17.43
N THR A 74 -27.73 -2.76 -16.29
CA THR A 74 -27.05 -3.07 -15.03
C THR A 74 -27.77 -4.21 -14.30
N THR A 75 -27.02 -5.22 -13.85
CA THR A 75 -27.38 -6.17 -12.77
C THR A 75 -26.19 -6.30 -11.84
N ASN A 76 -26.44 -6.19 -10.54
CA ASN A 76 -25.42 -6.36 -9.50
C ASN A 76 -25.71 -7.65 -8.73
N ASP A 77 -26.10 -8.72 -9.46
CA ASP A 77 -26.49 -10.01 -8.89
C ASP A 77 -25.27 -10.81 -8.41
N ILE A 78 -24.49 -10.20 -7.52
CA ILE A 78 -23.22 -10.71 -7.07
C ILE A 78 -23.47 -11.74 -5.98
N GLU A 79 -22.84 -12.89 -6.15
CA GLU A 79 -22.91 -14.01 -5.23
C GLU A 79 -21.51 -14.60 -4.99
N LEU A 80 -21.40 -15.48 -4.00
CA LEU A 80 -20.16 -16.19 -3.69
C LEU A 80 -20.02 -17.45 -4.56
N TRP A 81 -18.90 -17.58 -5.26
CA TRP A 81 -18.54 -18.70 -6.12
C TRP A 81 -17.34 -19.45 -5.57
N LYS A 82 -17.16 -20.68 -6.06
CA LYS A 82 -15.94 -21.46 -5.81
C LYS A 82 -15.40 -22.13 -7.06
N SER A 83 -14.11 -22.47 -7.06
CA SER A 83 -13.44 -23.20 -8.13
C SER A 83 -12.27 -24.04 -7.62
N ASP A 84 -12.12 -25.26 -8.15
CA ASP A 84 -10.93 -26.10 -8.00
C ASP A 84 -9.88 -25.86 -9.12
N GLY A 85 -10.06 -24.81 -9.91
CA GLY A 85 -9.24 -24.52 -11.10
C GLY A 85 -9.68 -25.27 -12.36
N THR A 86 -10.83 -25.96 -12.33
CA THR A 86 -11.46 -26.58 -13.50
C THR A 86 -12.83 -25.98 -13.82
N ALA A 87 -13.24 -26.02 -15.09
CA ALA A 87 -14.54 -25.49 -15.51
C ALA A 87 -15.73 -26.19 -14.83
N ALA A 88 -15.57 -27.50 -14.52
CA ALA A 88 -16.58 -28.30 -13.86
C ALA A 88 -16.69 -28.01 -12.36
N GLY A 89 -15.56 -27.77 -11.69
CA GLY A 89 -15.51 -27.38 -10.28
C GLY A 89 -15.80 -25.89 -10.05
N THR A 90 -15.86 -25.08 -11.12
CA THR A 90 -16.26 -23.67 -11.04
C THR A 90 -17.78 -23.55 -11.01
N VAL A 91 -18.33 -23.35 -9.80
CA VAL A 91 -19.77 -23.35 -9.52
C VAL A 91 -20.14 -22.28 -8.49
N LEU A 92 -21.37 -21.80 -8.57
CA LEU A 92 -21.98 -20.97 -7.54
C LEU A 92 -21.96 -21.75 -6.22
N LEU A 93 -21.43 -21.16 -5.15
CA LEU A 93 -21.38 -21.82 -3.84
C LEU A 93 -22.79 -21.92 -3.27
N LYS A 94 -23.52 -20.79 -3.27
CA LYS A 94 -24.92 -20.70 -2.87
C LYS A 94 -25.53 -19.45 -3.47
N ASP A 95 -26.75 -19.58 -3.98
CA ASP A 95 -27.61 -18.44 -4.31
C ASP A 95 -28.26 -17.95 -3.00
N ILE A 96 -27.69 -16.90 -2.40
CA ILE A 96 -28.18 -16.38 -1.11
C ILE A 96 -29.44 -15.54 -1.32
N TYR A 97 -29.56 -14.86 -2.47
CA TYR A 97 -30.74 -14.08 -2.84
C TYR A 97 -31.37 -14.58 -4.16
N PRO A 98 -32.10 -15.71 -4.13
CA PRO A 98 -32.71 -16.26 -5.34
C PRO A 98 -33.83 -15.38 -5.91
N GLY A 99 -33.76 -15.09 -7.20
CA GLY A 99 -34.84 -14.49 -7.99
C GLY A 99 -34.91 -12.96 -8.01
N ASN A 100 -33.91 -12.25 -7.48
CA ASN A 100 -33.74 -10.79 -7.66
C ASN A 100 -32.47 -10.50 -8.46
N LEU A 101 -32.50 -9.41 -9.23
CA LEU A 101 -31.42 -8.94 -10.10
C LEU A 101 -30.37 -8.07 -9.37
N ASN A 102 -30.53 -7.89 -8.06
CA ASN A 102 -29.65 -7.08 -7.20
C ASN A 102 -28.69 -7.92 -6.34
N GLY A 103 -28.81 -9.25 -6.33
CA GLY A 103 -27.93 -10.19 -5.60
C GLY A 103 -27.88 -10.03 -4.09
N SER A 104 -27.17 -10.95 -3.45
CA SER A 104 -26.86 -10.87 -2.02
C SER A 104 -25.68 -9.95 -1.72
N ASP A 105 -24.87 -9.64 -2.74
CA ASP A 105 -23.71 -8.75 -2.66
C ASP A 105 -22.80 -9.06 -1.44
N PRO A 106 -22.19 -10.26 -1.40
CA PRO A 106 -21.31 -10.68 -0.31
C PRO A 106 -20.08 -9.77 -0.17
N ARG A 107 -19.83 -9.26 1.04
CA ARG A 107 -18.74 -8.32 1.33
C ARG A 107 -18.11 -8.60 2.69
N ASP A 108 -17.05 -7.84 2.98
CA ASP A 108 -16.42 -7.81 4.31
C ASP A 108 -15.96 -9.19 4.79
N PHE A 109 -15.15 -9.86 3.95
CA PHE A 109 -14.72 -11.23 4.18
C PHE A 109 -13.64 -11.33 5.25
N VAL A 110 -13.79 -12.29 6.17
CA VAL A 110 -12.76 -12.65 7.14
C VAL A 110 -12.76 -14.16 7.40
N GLU A 111 -11.58 -14.77 7.37
CA GLU A 111 -11.41 -16.16 7.78
C GLU A 111 -11.22 -16.22 9.30
N VAL A 112 -11.94 -17.12 9.99
CA VAL A 112 -11.76 -17.42 11.41
C VAL A 112 -11.83 -18.92 11.61
N ASN A 113 -10.71 -19.55 11.98
CA ASN A 113 -10.60 -20.96 12.33
C ASN A 113 -11.14 -21.92 11.24
N GLY A 114 -10.83 -21.64 9.98
CA GLY A 114 -11.24 -22.44 8.82
C GLY A 114 -12.66 -22.18 8.32
N ILE A 115 -13.34 -21.15 8.84
CA ILE A 115 -14.66 -20.71 8.40
C ILE A 115 -14.54 -19.29 7.85
N LEU A 116 -15.11 -19.04 6.68
CA LEU A 116 -15.17 -17.71 6.07
C LEU A 116 -16.45 -17.00 6.52
N TYR A 117 -16.32 -15.86 7.18
CA TYR A 117 -17.40 -14.97 7.57
C TYR A 117 -17.46 -13.78 6.62
N PHE A 118 -18.67 -13.28 6.38
CA PHE A 118 -18.93 -12.17 5.46
C PHE A 118 -20.31 -11.58 5.73
N THR A 119 -20.61 -10.41 5.18
CA THR A 119 -21.96 -9.83 5.20
C THR A 119 -22.67 -10.10 3.87
N ALA A 120 -23.97 -10.41 3.91
CA ALA A 120 -24.77 -10.59 2.69
C ALA A 120 -26.24 -10.22 2.93
N ASN A 121 -26.90 -9.73 1.87
CA ASN A 121 -28.27 -9.20 1.89
C ASN A 121 -29.30 -10.25 1.45
N THR A 122 -30.47 -10.23 2.09
CA THR A 122 -31.66 -10.97 1.65
C THR A 122 -32.92 -10.11 1.81
N PRO A 123 -33.99 -10.33 1.03
CA PRO A 123 -35.21 -9.52 1.14
C PRO A 123 -35.94 -9.71 2.46
N ALA A 124 -35.76 -10.85 3.11
CA ALA A 124 -36.43 -11.19 4.36
C ALA A 124 -35.71 -10.62 5.58
N HIS A 125 -34.39 -10.48 5.52
CA HIS A 125 -33.54 -10.17 6.68
C HIS A 125 -32.67 -8.92 6.51
N GLY A 126 -32.61 -8.31 5.33
CA GLY A 126 -31.62 -7.28 5.04
C GLY A 126 -30.19 -7.85 5.03
N ARG A 127 -29.18 -6.96 5.15
CA ARG A 127 -27.76 -7.34 5.23
C ARG A 127 -27.41 -7.83 6.63
N GLU A 128 -26.96 -9.07 6.72
CA GLU A 128 -26.69 -9.79 7.97
C GLU A 128 -25.31 -10.46 7.95
N LEU A 129 -24.90 -11.04 9.08
CA LEU A 129 -23.67 -11.81 9.22
C LEU A 129 -23.89 -13.26 8.73
N TRP A 130 -23.06 -13.70 7.79
CA TRP A 130 -23.06 -15.04 7.21
C TRP A 130 -21.72 -15.73 7.44
N LYS A 131 -21.74 -17.07 7.31
CA LYS A 131 -20.55 -17.91 7.33
C LYS A 131 -20.60 -18.98 6.26
N THR A 132 -19.45 -19.53 5.89
CA THR A 132 -19.33 -20.74 5.08
C THR A 132 -18.11 -21.58 5.48
N ASP A 133 -18.25 -22.90 5.39
CA ASP A 133 -17.17 -23.88 5.49
C ASP A 133 -16.62 -24.30 4.10
N GLY A 134 -17.08 -23.62 3.04
CA GLY A 134 -16.77 -23.95 1.64
C GLY A 134 -17.79 -24.86 0.97
N THR A 135 -18.85 -25.25 1.67
CA THR A 135 -19.97 -26.03 1.11
C THR A 135 -21.27 -25.23 1.08
N SER A 136 -22.14 -25.51 0.11
CA SER A 136 -23.46 -24.85 0.02
C SER A 136 -24.33 -25.07 1.27
N ALA A 137 -24.17 -26.22 1.93
CA ALA A 137 -24.89 -26.57 3.15
C ALA A 137 -24.36 -25.81 4.38
N GLY A 138 -23.04 -25.61 4.47
CA GLY A 138 -22.41 -24.81 5.53
C GLY A 138 -22.45 -23.31 5.28
N THR A 139 -22.89 -22.85 4.10
CA THR A 139 -23.16 -21.43 3.83
C THR A 139 -24.49 -21.01 4.43
N GLU A 140 -24.48 -20.37 5.59
CA GLU A 140 -25.70 -19.98 6.32
C GLU A 140 -25.54 -18.66 7.06
N MET A 141 -26.67 -18.01 7.34
CA MET A 141 -26.71 -16.83 8.19
C MET A 141 -26.37 -17.25 9.62
N VAL A 142 -25.46 -16.51 10.26
CA VAL A 142 -25.05 -16.78 11.65
C VAL A 142 -26.14 -16.34 12.61
N HIS A 143 -26.63 -15.11 12.44
CA HIS A 143 -27.64 -14.50 13.30
C HIS A 143 -28.35 -13.39 12.53
N ASP A 144 -29.67 -13.28 12.73
CA ASP A 144 -30.50 -12.17 12.24
C ASP A 144 -30.46 -11.07 13.31
N ILE A 145 -29.54 -10.12 13.15
CA ILE A 145 -29.26 -9.09 14.17
C ILE A 145 -30.44 -8.16 14.32
N ILE A 146 -31.03 -7.71 13.20
CA ILE A 146 -32.25 -6.90 13.18
C ILE A 146 -33.34 -7.64 12.42
N GLY A 147 -34.21 -8.30 13.20
CA GLY A 147 -35.34 -9.04 12.64
C GLY A 147 -36.19 -8.22 11.67
N GLY A 148 -36.47 -8.80 10.50
CA GLY A 148 -37.19 -8.16 9.40
C GLY A 148 -36.25 -7.72 8.29
N ASN A 149 -36.73 -6.91 7.34
CA ASN A 149 -36.02 -6.66 6.08
C ASN A 149 -34.95 -5.54 6.13
N VAL A 150 -34.42 -5.22 7.31
CA VAL A 150 -33.58 -4.03 7.52
C VAL A 150 -32.09 -4.37 7.63
N GLY A 151 -31.74 -5.52 8.21
CA GLY A 151 -30.35 -5.92 8.38
C GLY A 151 -29.63 -5.22 9.53
N GLY A 152 -28.72 -5.94 10.20
CA GLY A 152 -27.79 -5.38 11.19
C GLY A 152 -26.68 -4.49 10.62
N PHE A 153 -26.45 -4.53 9.30
CA PHE A 153 -25.37 -3.83 8.60
C PHE A 153 -25.91 -2.84 7.55
N SER A 154 -25.21 -1.74 7.28
CA SER A 154 -25.63 -0.77 6.26
C SER A 154 -25.56 -1.31 4.83
N GLU A 155 -26.46 -0.84 3.97
CA GLU A 155 -26.31 -0.96 2.52
C GLU A 155 -25.37 0.14 2.00
N ALA A 156 -24.46 -0.22 1.10
CA ALA A 156 -23.51 0.72 0.52
C ALA A 156 -24.22 1.88 -0.19
N GLY A 157 -23.84 3.10 0.16
CA GLY A 157 -24.28 4.32 -0.52
C GLY A 157 -25.63 4.91 -0.07
N GLN A 158 -26.29 4.36 0.95
CA GLN A 158 -27.56 4.94 1.41
C GLN A 158 -27.41 6.30 2.12
N PHE A 159 -26.18 6.66 2.54
CA PHE A 159 -25.93 7.94 3.24
C PHE A 159 -24.72 8.76 2.75
N GLY A 160 -23.99 8.35 1.71
CA GLY A 160 -22.81 9.10 1.24
C GLY A 160 -21.68 9.23 2.27
N TYR A 161 -21.78 8.48 3.38
CA TYR A 161 -20.76 8.33 4.40
C TYR A 161 -20.22 6.90 4.32
N TYR A 162 -18.91 6.78 4.33
CA TYR A 162 -18.12 5.55 4.14
C TYR A 162 -18.63 4.38 5.01
N ASP A 163 -18.64 3.17 4.45
CA ASP A 163 -19.06 1.92 5.10
C ASP A 163 -18.18 1.63 6.33
N LEU A 164 -18.73 1.82 7.55
CA LEU A 164 -18.02 1.59 8.83
C LEU A 164 -18.41 0.26 9.50
N ASN A 165 -19.22 -0.58 8.86
CA ASN A 165 -20.07 -1.52 9.58
C ASN A 165 -19.56 -2.96 9.71
N PHE A 166 -18.47 -3.37 9.06
CA PHE A 166 -17.87 -4.67 9.34
C PHE A 166 -16.35 -4.61 9.39
N ASN A 167 -15.85 -4.23 10.55
CA ASN A 167 -14.45 -4.45 10.90
C ASN A 167 -14.41 -5.67 11.84
N VAL A 168 -14.00 -6.84 11.36
CA VAL A 168 -13.64 -7.94 12.27
C VAL A 168 -12.21 -7.71 12.72
N VAL A 169 -12.04 -7.27 13.97
CA VAL A 169 -10.75 -6.69 14.40
C VAL A 169 -9.98 -7.51 15.42
N TRP A 170 -10.63 -8.45 16.10
CA TRP A 170 -9.93 -9.24 17.12
C TRP A 170 -10.44 -10.66 17.21
N LYS A 171 -9.51 -11.60 17.41
CA LYS A 171 -9.77 -13.02 17.64
C LYS A 171 -9.25 -13.41 19.02
N ASN A 172 -10.12 -13.98 19.85
CA ASN A 172 -9.72 -14.64 21.10
C ASN A 172 -10.28 -16.06 21.14
N GLY A 173 -9.46 -17.03 20.76
CA GLY A 173 -9.92 -18.40 20.55
C GLY A 173 -10.94 -18.48 19.41
N ASN A 174 -12.19 -18.81 19.73
CA ASN A 174 -13.28 -18.89 18.75
C ASN A 174 -14.07 -17.59 18.57
N ASN A 175 -13.85 -16.59 19.43
CA ASN A 175 -14.65 -15.36 19.40
C ASN A 175 -14.03 -14.33 18.47
N PHE A 176 -14.88 -13.66 17.70
CA PHE A 176 -14.54 -12.48 16.91
C PHE A 176 -15.51 -11.32 17.19
N TYR A 177 -15.03 -10.09 17.00
CA TYR A 177 -15.74 -8.85 17.35
C TYR A 177 -15.98 -8.02 16.11
N PHE A 178 -17.14 -7.38 16.06
CA PHE A 178 -17.58 -6.54 14.95
C PHE A 178 -18.55 -5.48 15.47
N THR A 179 -18.87 -4.50 14.63
CA THR A 179 -19.89 -3.50 14.89
C THR A 179 -21.17 -3.86 14.17
N ALA A 180 -22.33 -3.67 14.80
CA ALA A 180 -23.61 -3.82 14.12
C ALA A 180 -24.68 -2.95 14.79
N ASN A 181 -25.74 -2.64 14.06
CA ASN A 181 -26.88 -1.91 14.59
C ASN A 181 -27.61 -2.77 15.65
N SER A 182 -28.09 -2.13 16.72
CA SER A 182 -28.72 -2.80 17.87
C SER A 182 -30.22 -2.50 18.03
N ALA A 183 -30.77 -1.50 17.32
CA ALA A 183 -32.18 -1.11 17.39
C ALA A 183 -32.88 -1.05 16.01
N ALA A 184 -34.07 -1.65 15.92
CA ALA A 184 -34.96 -1.55 14.75
C ALA A 184 -35.77 -0.24 14.79
N LEU A 185 -35.93 0.39 13.61
CA LEU A 185 -36.85 1.48 13.23
C LEU A 185 -37.51 2.26 14.38
N ASN A 186 -37.23 3.57 14.46
CA ASN A 186 -38.06 4.48 15.25
C ASN A 186 -39.55 4.31 14.87
N PRO A 187 -40.49 4.40 15.82
CA PRO A 187 -41.92 4.47 15.52
C PRO A 187 -42.19 5.71 14.65
N GLY A 188 -42.23 5.50 13.33
CA GLY A 188 -42.14 6.56 12.32
C GLY A 188 -41.43 6.15 11.02
N GLY A 189 -40.71 5.02 11.00
CA GLY A 189 -40.13 4.44 9.79
C GLY A 189 -38.75 4.98 9.42
N SER A 190 -38.06 5.67 10.32
CA SER A 190 -36.66 6.07 10.14
C SER A 190 -35.73 5.10 10.86
N TYR A 191 -34.69 4.64 10.17
CA TYR A 191 -33.63 3.80 10.71
C TYR A 191 -32.90 4.50 11.87
N THR A 192 -32.64 3.77 12.95
CA THR A 192 -31.73 4.19 14.03
C THR A 192 -30.37 3.56 13.74
N ASN A 193 -29.34 4.39 13.55
CA ASN A 193 -27.97 3.93 13.35
C ASN A 193 -27.32 3.64 14.70
N ASP A 194 -27.97 2.80 15.50
CA ASP A 194 -27.56 2.44 16.87
C ASP A 194 -26.43 1.41 16.83
N ILE A 195 -25.25 1.84 16.37
CA ILE A 195 -24.10 0.96 16.15
C ILE A 195 -23.40 0.71 17.47
N GLU A 196 -23.28 -0.57 17.83
CA GLU A 196 -22.68 -1.04 19.07
C GLU A 196 -21.63 -2.13 18.82
N LEU A 197 -20.89 -2.52 19.86
CA LEU A 197 -19.89 -3.59 19.81
C LEU A 197 -20.55 -4.96 20.01
N TRP A 198 -20.33 -5.87 19.07
CA TRP A 198 -20.83 -7.25 19.08
C TRP A 198 -19.70 -8.26 19.16
N VAL A 199 -20.02 -9.46 19.64
CA VAL A 199 -19.15 -10.64 19.66
C VAL A 199 -19.89 -11.82 19.04
N SER A 200 -19.17 -12.70 18.36
CA SER A 200 -19.68 -13.98 17.87
C SER A 200 -18.64 -15.08 18.01
N ASP A 201 -19.09 -16.29 18.34
CA ASP A 201 -18.31 -17.53 18.28
C ASP A 201 -18.59 -18.35 17.00
N GLY A 202 -19.33 -17.76 16.05
CA GLY A 202 -19.80 -18.43 14.83
C GLY A 202 -21.14 -19.15 14.95
N THR A 203 -21.77 -19.12 16.12
CA THR A 203 -23.11 -19.65 16.36
C THR A 203 -24.13 -18.55 16.61
N SER A 204 -25.39 -18.78 16.23
CA SER A 204 -26.47 -17.83 16.52
C SER A 204 -26.61 -17.49 18.01
N ALA A 205 -26.35 -18.45 18.91
CA ALA A 205 -26.46 -18.26 20.35
C ALA A 205 -25.27 -17.48 20.96
N GLY A 206 -24.07 -17.62 20.37
CA GLY A 206 -22.88 -16.88 20.77
C GLY A 206 -22.73 -15.52 20.07
N THR A 207 -23.57 -15.22 19.08
CA THR A 207 -23.66 -13.90 18.46
C THR A 207 -24.55 -12.98 19.29
N MET A 208 -23.95 -11.99 19.94
CA MET A 208 -24.68 -11.05 20.79
C MET A 208 -23.97 -9.70 20.92
N MET A 209 -24.75 -8.65 21.18
CA MET A 209 -24.22 -7.35 21.56
C MET A 209 -23.45 -7.52 22.87
N LEU A 210 -22.17 -7.14 22.85
CA LEU A 210 -21.28 -7.33 23.98
C LEU A 210 -21.64 -6.38 25.13
N LYS A 211 -21.95 -5.13 24.78
CA LYS A 211 -22.39 -4.09 25.68
C LYS A 211 -23.11 -3.00 24.90
N ASP A 212 -24.24 -2.55 25.44
CA ASP A 212 -24.84 -1.27 25.06
C ASP A 212 -24.03 -0.16 25.75
N ILE A 213 -23.15 0.49 25.00
CA ILE A 213 -22.20 1.47 25.55
C ILE A 213 -22.90 2.82 25.77
N ASN A 214 -23.90 3.16 24.95
CA ASN A 214 -24.61 4.45 25.01
C ASN A 214 -26.14 4.27 25.15
N PRO A 215 -26.60 3.68 26.27
CA PRO A 215 -27.99 3.27 26.41
C PRO A 215 -28.97 4.43 26.33
N GLY A 216 -30.00 4.28 25.49
CA GLY A 216 -31.09 5.24 25.31
C GLY A 216 -30.82 6.35 24.30
N ASN A 217 -29.69 6.30 23.57
CA ASN A 217 -29.39 7.17 22.46
C ASN A 217 -29.73 6.48 21.12
N THR A 218 -30.49 7.13 20.24
CA THR A 218 -30.91 6.55 18.94
C THR A 218 -29.78 6.49 17.90
N SER A 219 -28.58 6.94 18.24
CA SER A 219 -27.40 6.97 17.38
C SER A 219 -26.29 6.00 17.85
N GLY A 220 -26.45 5.27 18.96
CA GLY A 220 -25.44 4.30 19.43
C GLY A 220 -24.10 4.91 19.85
N SER A 221 -23.08 4.06 19.98
CA SER A 221 -21.75 4.41 20.49
C SER A 221 -20.64 4.50 19.42
N TYR A 222 -20.91 4.03 18.20
CA TYR A 222 -19.96 3.98 17.07
C TYR A 222 -18.53 3.54 17.46
N PRO A 223 -18.34 2.29 17.93
CA PRO A 223 -17.02 1.78 18.26
C PRO A 223 -16.12 1.72 17.01
N ILE A 224 -14.95 2.34 17.04
CA ILE A 224 -13.94 2.35 15.95
C ILE A 224 -12.53 2.25 16.54
N ASP A 225 -11.50 2.27 15.67
CA ASP A 225 -10.08 2.26 16.06
C ASP A 225 -9.71 1.06 16.94
N PHE A 226 -10.15 -0.12 16.55
CA PHE A 226 -9.92 -1.34 17.32
C PHE A 226 -8.44 -1.76 17.25
N LYS A 227 -7.82 -2.02 18.40
CA LYS A 227 -6.47 -2.59 18.53
C LYS A 227 -6.45 -3.62 19.65
N GLU A 228 -5.99 -4.83 19.36
CA GLU A 228 -5.67 -5.76 20.43
C GLU A 228 -4.25 -5.52 20.98
N ILE A 229 -4.15 -5.55 22.30
CA ILE A 229 -2.89 -5.57 23.04
C ILE A 229 -2.99 -6.62 24.14
N ASN A 230 -2.18 -7.68 24.03
CA ASN A 230 -2.03 -8.73 25.07
C ASN A 230 -3.36 -9.38 25.52
N GLY A 231 -4.23 -9.75 24.59
CA GLY A 231 -5.51 -10.39 24.88
C GLY A 231 -6.63 -9.45 25.35
N THR A 232 -6.43 -8.13 25.27
CA THR A 232 -7.45 -7.11 25.56
C THR A 232 -7.69 -6.26 24.32
N LEU A 233 -8.95 -6.11 23.93
CA LEU A 233 -9.37 -5.22 22.86
C LEU A 233 -9.45 -3.79 23.37
N PHE A 234 -8.75 -2.87 22.73
CA PHE A 234 -8.87 -1.42 22.91
C PHE A 234 -9.56 -0.80 21.70
N PHE A 235 -10.37 0.23 21.91
CA PHE A 235 -11.13 0.90 20.87
C PHE A 235 -11.61 2.27 21.37
N THR A 236 -12.15 3.11 20.49
CA THR A 236 -12.84 4.33 20.92
C THR A 236 -14.34 4.22 20.71
N ALA A 237 -15.12 4.76 21.65
CA ALA A 237 -16.58 4.78 21.56
C ALA A 237 -17.13 6.04 22.23
N VAL A 238 -18.33 6.44 21.79
CA VAL A 238 -19.03 7.66 22.20
C VAL A 238 -20.10 7.36 23.24
N THR A 239 -20.17 8.18 24.28
CA THR A 239 -21.34 8.29 25.15
C THR A 239 -21.85 9.73 25.19
N SER A 240 -23.10 9.91 25.64
CA SER A 240 -23.68 11.25 25.81
C SER A 240 -22.98 12.13 26.86
N ASN A 241 -22.36 11.53 27.88
CA ASN A 241 -21.76 12.26 29.00
C ASN A 241 -20.25 12.44 28.88
N GLU A 242 -19.56 11.51 28.21
CA GLU A 242 -18.10 11.48 28.13
C GLU A 242 -17.56 11.74 26.70
N GLY A 243 -18.42 11.83 25.68
CA GLY A 243 -17.97 11.99 24.30
C GLY A 243 -17.20 10.77 23.80
N ARG A 244 -16.34 10.92 22.77
CA ARG A 244 -15.51 9.81 22.25
C ARG A 244 -14.26 9.63 23.10
N GLU A 245 -14.15 8.47 23.75
CA GLU A 245 -13.06 8.17 24.69
C GLU A 245 -12.42 6.80 24.44
N LEU A 246 -11.36 6.48 25.18
CA LEU A 246 -10.67 5.18 25.13
C LEU A 246 -11.42 4.14 25.95
N TRP A 247 -11.82 3.05 25.30
CA TRP A 247 -12.50 1.89 25.90
C TRP A 247 -11.64 0.63 25.78
N ARG A 248 -11.96 -0.34 26.63
CA ARG A 248 -11.38 -1.69 26.57
C ARG A 248 -12.45 -2.77 26.69
N SER A 249 -12.11 -3.99 26.27
CA SER A 249 -12.90 -5.21 26.43
C SER A 249 -12.01 -6.45 26.56
N ASP A 250 -12.38 -7.37 27.46
CA ASP A 250 -11.81 -8.72 27.55
C ASP A 250 -12.69 -9.79 26.87
N GLY A 251 -13.77 -9.36 26.20
CA GLY A 251 -14.79 -10.23 25.62
C GLY A 251 -16.01 -10.49 26.48
N THR A 252 -16.10 -9.87 27.66
CA THR A 252 -17.28 -9.94 28.53
C THR A 252 -17.91 -8.56 28.74
N ASN A 253 -19.22 -8.48 28.96
CA ASN A 253 -19.89 -7.22 29.29
C ASN A 253 -19.27 -6.50 30.51
N GLY A 254 -18.81 -7.28 31.52
CA GLY A 254 -18.17 -6.74 32.71
C GLY A 254 -16.75 -6.20 32.47
N GLY A 255 -15.99 -6.82 31.55
CA GLY A 255 -14.67 -6.35 31.15
C GLY A 255 -14.69 -5.30 30.04
N THR A 256 -15.86 -4.99 29.48
CA THR A 256 -16.07 -3.87 28.55
C THR A 256 -16.36 -2.58 29.30
N TYR A 257 -15.40 -1.66 29.38
CA TYR A 257 -15.58 -0.39 30.10
C TYR A 257 -14.65 0.73 29.62
N LEU A 258 -15.03 1.96 29.95
CA LEU A 258 -14.26 3.18 29.71
C LEU A 258 -12.92 3.11 30.47
N VAL A 259 -11.81 3.14 29.75
CA VAL A 259 -10.47 3.13 30.37
C VAL A 259 -10.27 4.42 31.14
N LYS A 260 -10.51 5.56 30.48
CA LYS A 260 -10.39 6.89 31.08
C LYS A 260 -11.24 7.90 30.32
N ASP A 261 -11.92 8.75 31.08
CA ASP A 261 -12.49 10.01 30.60
C ASP A 261 -11.33 11.02 30.50
N ILE A 262 -10.70 11.11 29.32
CA ILE A 262 -9.53 11.96 29.11
C ILE A 262 -9.96 13.43 29.15
N ILE A 263 -11.09 13.76 28.52
CA ILE A 263 -11.68 15.09 28.54
C ILE A 263 -13.05 15.04 29.25
N PRO A 264 -13.12 15.47 30.52
CA PRO A 264 -14.37 15.46 31.26
C PRO A 264 -15.50 16.22 30.55
N GLY A 265 -16.59 15.51 30.28
CA GLY A 265 -17.79 16.04 29.64
C GLY A 265 -18.02 15.50 28.23
N SER A 266 -19.03 16.04 27.52
CA SER A 266 -19.56 15.41 26.30
C SER A 266 -18.71 15.61 25.03
N VAL A 267 -17.46 16.06 25.15
CA VAL A 267 -16.58 16.36 23.99
C VAL A 267 -15.73 15.14 23.63
N GLY A 268 -15.12 14.50 24.63
CA GLY A 268 -14.22 13.36 24.46
C GLY A 268 -12.82 13.71 23.93
N GLY A 269 -11.83 12.89 24.30
CA GLY A 269 -10.41 13.02 23.91
C GLY A 269 -10.05 12.62 22.48
N PHE A 270 -10.99 12.08 21.70
CA PHE A 270 -10.78 11.62 20.32
C PHE A 270 -11.81 12.21 19.33
N SER A 271 -11.49 12.22 18.03
CA SER A 271 -12.35 12.83 17.01
C SER A 271 -13.59 11.98 16.68
N ALA A 272 -14.77 12.60 16.69
CA ALA A 272 -16.05 11.97 16.34
C ALA A 272 -16.35 11.96 14.81
N SER A 273 -15.43 11.39 14.02
CA SER A 273 -15.37 11.31 12.53
C SER A 273 -16.47 11.96 11.65
N SER A 274 -16.00 12.74 10.64
CA SER A 274 -16.38 12.73 9.20
C SER A 274 -16.72 14.07 8.51
N GLN A 275 -16.89 15.21 9.20
CA GLN A 275 -17.18 16.48 8.50
C GLN A 275 -15.97 17.31 8.07
N PHE A 276 -14.75 16.95 8.50
CA PHE A 276 -13.52 17.54 7.98
C PHE A 276 -12.46 16.44 7.82
N ILE A 277 -12.12 16.13 6.57
CA ILE A 277 -11.14 15.11 6.12
C ILE A 277 -9.69 15.57 6.42
N TYR A 278 -9.50 16.50 7.35
CA TYR A 278 -8.20 17.12 7.64
C TYR A 278 -7.73 16.90 9.08
N ASP A 279 -8.49 16.20 9.94
CA ASP A 279 -8.17 16.04 11.36
C ASP A 279 -7.83 14.58 11.71
N THR A 280 -6.55 14.31 11.96
CA THR A 280 -5.89 12.99 12.02
C THR A 280 -5.94 12.29 13.40
N HIS A 281 -6.98 12.49 14.19
CA HIS A 281 -7.04 12.06 15.60
C HIS A 281 -7.73 10.71 15.83
N TYR A 282 -7.28 9.68 15.12
CA TYR A 282 -7.67 8.28 15.35
C TYR A 282 -6.83 7.68 16.47
N PHE A 283 -7.41 6.78 17.28
CA PHE A 283 -6.64 6.04 18.27
C PHE A 283 -5.66 5.12 17.55
N ASN A 284 -4.38 5.51 17.59
CA ASN A 284 -3.28 4.76 17.03
C ASN A 284 -2.26 4.51 18.12
N VAL A 285 -1.93 3.23 18.35
CA VAL A 285 -0.83 2.87 19.23
C VAL A 285 0.47 3.18 18.50
N VAL A 286 1.18 4.21 18.96
CA VAL A 286 2.43 4.69 18.34
C VAL A 286 3.67 3.97 18.88
N TRP A 287 3.57 3.36 20.07
CA TRP A 287 4.63 2.59 20.70
C TRP A 287 4.07 1.68 21.79
N GLN A 288 4.73 0.54 22.03
CA GLN A 288 4.45 -0.36 23.15
C GLN A 288 5.75 -0.69 23.89
N ASN A 289 5.73 -0.59 25.21
CA ASN A 289 6.87 -0.90 26.08
C ASN A 289 6.39 -1.67 27.31
N GLY A 290 6.56 -2.99 27.28
CA GLY A 290 6.01 -3.88 28.31
C GLY A 290 4.48 -3.89 28.29
N SER A 291 3.86 -3.61 29.44
CA SER A 291 2.40 -3.48 29.57
C SER A 291 1.86 -2.15 29.04
N ASP A 292 2.72 -1.14 28.91
CA ASP A 292 2.29 0.21 28.54
C ASP A 292 2.23 0.33 27.01
N PHE A 293 1.18 0.98 26.53
CA PHE A 293 1.05 1.43 25.15
C PHE A 293 0.87 2.94 25.10
N TYR A 294 1.32 3.54 24.00
CA TYR A 294 1.39 4.98 23.81
C TYR A 294 0.54 5.37 22.61
N PHE A 295 -0.15 6.50 22.71
CA PHE A 295 -1.08 7.02 21.71
C PHE A 295 -1.14 8.54 21.81
N THR A 296 -1.74 9.20 20.83
CA THR A 296 -2.02 10.64 20.90
C THR A 296 -3.49 10.86 21.27
N ALA A 297 -3.75 11.84 22.13
CA ALA A 297 -5.11 12.20 22.53
C ALA A 297 -5.18 13.68 22.92
N ASN A 298 -6.37 14.26 22.75
CA ASN A 298 -6.67 15.61 23.20
C ASN A 298 -6.89 15.59 24.72
N ASN A 299 -6.34 16.57 25.44
CA ASN A 299 -6.44 16.70 26.89
C ASN A 299 -7.38 17.85 27.35
N ASN A 300 -7.94 18.64 26.44
CA ASN A 300 -8.68 19.84 26.80
C ASN A 300 -10.01 20.03 26.05
N ALA A 301 -11.07 20.22 26.83
CA ALA A 301 -12.41 20.49 26.33
C ALA A 301 -12.47 21.88 25.67
N SER A 302 -13.19 21.96 24.55
CA SER A 302 -13.53 23.20 23.87
C SER A 302 -13.94 24.32 24.85
N VAL A 303 -13.45 25.54 24.62
CA VAL A 303 -13.93 26.73 25.35
C VAL A 303 -15.38 27.00 24.93
N PRO A 304 -16.35 27.18 25.86
CA PRO A 304 -17.73 27.51 25.50
C PRO A 304 -17.80 28.78 24.64
N GLY A 305 -18.22 28.63 23.38
CA GLY A 305 -18.33 29.73 22.39
C GLY A 305 -17.11 29.97 21.50
N GLY A 306 -16.10 29.08 21.50
CA GLY A 306 -14.92 29.14 20.63
C GLY A 306 -14.75 27.93 19.70
N SER A 307 -13.86 28.05 18.72
CA SER A 307 -13.40 26.95 17.86
C SER A 307 -12.76 25.83 18.69
N TYR A 308 -12.90 24.58 18.26
CA TYR A 308 -12.27 23.41 18.88
C TYR A 308 -10.77 23.64 19.14
N THR A 309 -10.34 23.47 20.39
CA THR A 309 -8.92 23.52 20.77
C THR A 309 -8.41 22.10 20.80
N ASN A 310 -7.55 21.76 19.84
CA ASN A 310 -7.00 20.43 19.64
C ASN A 310 -5.67 20.28 20.42
N ASP A 311 -5.68 20.37 21.76
CA ASP A 311 -4.47 20.22 22.59
C ASP A 311 -4.07 18.74 22.67
N ILE A 312 -3.37 18.27 21.63
CA ILE A 312 -3.00 16.89 21.41
C ILE A 312 -1.60 16.67 21.90
N GLU A 313 -1.46 15.69 22.76
CA GLU A 313 -0.19 15.35 23.39
C GLU A 313 0.06 13.83 23.30
N LEU A 314 1.27 13.42 23.68
CA LEU A 314 1.61 11.99 23.80
C LEU A 314 1.10 11.46 25.15
N TRP A 315 0.28 10.41 25.08
CA TRP A 315 -0.29 9.70 26.22
C TRP A 315 0.26 8.29 26.32
N LYS A 316 0.17 7.73 27.53
CA LYS A 316 0.42 6.32 27.80
C LYS A 316 -0.73 5.69 28.56
N SER A 317 -0.86 4.36 28.47
CA SER A 317 -1.84 3.57 29.20
C SER A 317 -1.37 2.14 29.39
N ASP A 318 -1.73 1.53 30.53
CA ASP A 318 -1.63 0.08 30.79
C ASP A 318 -2.99 -0.63 30.63
N GLY A 319 -4.00 0.09 30.15
CA GLY A 319 -5.39 -0.36 30.05
C GLY A 319 -6.23 -0.16 31.32
N THR A 320 -5.74 0.60 32.29
CA THR A 320 -6.48 1.01 33.49
C THR A 320 -6.53 2.54 33.63
N ASN A 321 -7.60 3.07 34.23
CA ASN A 321 -7.73 4.52 34.48
C ASN A 321 -6.52 5.13 35.23
N GLY A 322 -5.94 4.36 36.18
CA GLY A 322 -4.80 4.79 36.98
C GLY A 322 -3.47 4.80 36.22
N GLY A 323 -3.29 3.90 35.25
CA GLY A 323 -2.11 3.84 34.39
C GLY A 323 -2.23 4.68 33.12
N THR A 324 -3.42 5.21 32.80
CA THR A 324 -3.60 6.14 31.67
C THR A 324 -3.27 7.57 32.07
N SER A 325 -2.24 8.16 31.46
CA SER A 325 -1.81 9.52 31.74
C SER A 325 -1.04 10.12 30.57
N MET A 326 -1.09 11.45 30.45
CA MET A 326 -0.21 12.20 29.56
C MET A 326 1.25 11.96 29.96
N VAL A 327 2.12 11.71 28.97
CA VAL A 327 3.55 11.52 29.21
C VAL A 327 4.20 12.86 29.57
N LYS A 328 3.92 13.89 28.78
CA LYS A 328 4.36 15.28 28.99
C LYS A 328 3.48 16.23 28.20
N ASP A 329 3.15 17.37 28.82
CA ASP A 329 2.63 18.56 28.14
C ASP A 329 3.81 19.30 27.51
N ILE A 330 4.01 19.12 26.21
CA ILE A 330 5.16 19.70 25.48
C ILE A 330 4.89 21.16 25.13
N TYR A 331 3.67 21.49 24.69
CA TYR A 331 3.27 22.86 24.39
C TYR A 331 2.30 23.38 25.45
N SER A 332 2.87 23.78 26.59
CA SER A 332 2.08 24.27 27.73
C SER A 332 1.12 25.41 27.36
N GLY A 333 -0.13 25.27 27.82
CA GLY A 333 -1.18 26.27 27.72
C GLY A 333 -2.46 25.67 27.15
N SER A 334 -3.62 26.05 27.70
CA SER A 334 -4.92 25.41 27.44
C SER A 334 -5.46 25.56 26.01
N THR A 335 -4.69 26.02 25.04
CA THR A 335 -5.13 26.16 23.64
C THR A 335 -4.05 25.76 22.64
N ASN A 336 -2.88 25.34 23.13
CA ASN A 336 -1.74 25.05 22.29
C ASN A 336 -1.53 23.54 22.28
N SER A 337 -1.09 23.01 21.15
CA SER A 337 -0.94 21.58 20.93
C SER A 337 0.45 21.32 20.43
N SER A 338 1.10 20.29 20.95
CA SER A 338 2.39 19.88 20.42
C SER A 338 2.27 19.06 19.13
N TYR A 339 1.06 18.56 18.80
CA TYR A 339 0.79 17.72 17.63
C TYR A 339 1.89 16.66 17.38
N PRO A 340 2.15 15.73 18.32
CA PRO A 340 3.19 14.72 18.17
C PRO A 340 2.96 13.86 16.91
N ALA A 341 3.97 13.75 16.06
CA ALA A 341 3.91 13.05 14.79
C ALA A 341 5.23 12.35 14.45
N ASP A 342 5.28 11.65 13.32
CA ASP A 342 6.50 11.05 12.76
C ASP A 342 7.22 10.08 13.71
N PHE A 343 6.46 9.32 14.50
CA PHE A 343 6.99 8.37 15.46
C PHE A 343 7.90 7.32 14.80
N THR A 344 9.12 7.18 15.33
CA THR A 344 10.11 6.20 14.91
C THR A 344 10.81 5.63 16.13
N LEU A 345 10.81 4.29 16.28
CA LEU A 345 11.56 3.66 17.36
C LEU A 345 13.00 3.39 16.91
N ILE A 346 13.97 3.91 17.66
CA ILE A 346 15.40 3.74 17.37
C ILE A 346 16.08 3.24 18.65
N ASN A 347 16.61 2.02 18.60
CA ASN A 347 17.33 1.39 19.72
C ASN A 347 16.59 1.47 21.07
N GLY A 348 15.27 1.23 21.06
CA GLY A 348 14.43 1.22 22.27
C GLY A 348 14.02 2.59 22.80
N THR A 349 14.40 3.68 22.12
CA THR A 349 13.94 5.06 22.42
C THR A 349 13.00 5.52 21.33
N LEU A 350 11.84 6.06 21.69
CA LEU A 350 10.87 6.57 20.73
C LEU A 350 11.24 8.01 20.35
N PHE A 351 11.48 8.24 19.06
CA PHE A 351 11.70 9.56 18.47
C PHE A 351 10.44 10.02 17.74
N PHE A 352 10.16 11.31 17.74
CA PHE A 352 8.98 11.91 17.13
C PHE A 352 9.19 13.41 16.90
N THR A 353 8.36 14.06 16.09
CA THR A 353 8.32 15.52 15.98
C THR A 353 7.20 16.11 16.82
N ALA A 354 7.47 17.23 17.48
CA ALA A 354 6.45 17.95 18.25
C ALA A 354 6.77 19.44 18.34
N GLU A 355 5.71 20.24 18.42
CA GLU A 355 5.75 21.69 18.53
C GLU A 355 5.91 22.15 19.97
N SER A 356 6.71 23.19 20.17
CA SER A 356 6.82 23.90 21.44
C SER A 356 6.81 25.41 21.24
N ALA A 357 6.37 26.15 22.27
CA ALA A 357 6.29 27.61 22.23
C ALA A 357 7.63 28.30 21.90
N SER A 358 8.75 27.70 22.30
CA SER A 358 10.08 28.32 22.19
C SER A 358 10.88 27.89 20.98
N ALA A 359 10.54 26.76 20.34
CA ALA A 359 11.35 26.13 19.29
C ALA A 359 10.57 25.77 18.00
N GLY A 360 9.26 26.00 17.97
CA GLY A 360 8.43 25.42 16.88
C GLY A 360 8.46 23.89 16.89
N ARG A 361 8.27 23.26 15.72
CA ARG A 361 8.29 21.80 15.55
C ARG A 361 9.71 21.26 15.40
N GLU A 362 10.14 20.47 16.36
CA GLU A 362 11.50 19.94 16.44
C GLU A 362 11.52 18.42 16.64
N LEU A 363 12.71 17.82 16.60
CA LEU A 363 12.91 16.40 16.92
C LEU A 363 12.93 16.21 18.45
N TRP A 364 12.08 15.30 18.95
CA TRP A 364 11.97 14.91 20.34
C TRP A 364 12.25 13.42 20.52
N LYS A 365 12.55 13.04 21.77
CA LYS A 365 12.64 11.64 22.19
C LYS A 365 11.95 11.41 23.50
N THR A 366 11.54 10.17 23.76
CA THR A 366 10.99 9.74 25.04
C THR A 366 11.40 8.31 25.41
N ASP A 367 11.56 8.08 26.72
CA ASP A 367 11.68 6.75 27.34
C ASP A 367 10.35 6.27 27.97
N GLY A 368 9.27 7.02 27.77
CA GLY A 368 7.96 6.76 28.38
C GLY A 368 7.69 7.55 29.67
N THR A 369 8.66 8.33 30.15
CA THR A 369 8.50 9.22 31.30
C THR A 369 8.51 10.69 30.88
N GLY A 370 7.85 11.55 31.67
CA GLY A 370 7.88 12.99 31.41
C GLY A 370 9.28 13.62 31.52
N ASN A 371 10.17 13.04 32.35
CA ASN A 371 11.55 13.49 32.47
C ASN A 371 12.42 13.05 31.29
N GLY A 372 12.21 11.85 30.78
CA GLY A 372 12.90 11.34 29.58
C GLY A 372 12.32 11.87 28.27
N THR A 373 11.19 12.58 28.32
CA THR A 373 10.59 13.26 27.16
C THR A 373 11.24 14.62 26.96
N VAL A 374 12.21 14.69 26.05
CA VAL A 374 13.05 15.87 25.84
C VAL A 374 13.29 16.12 24.35
N MET A 375 13.46 17.40 24.00
CA MET A 375 13.89 17.80 22.67
C MET A 375 15.32 17.31 22.44
N VAL A 376 15.57 16.74 21.27
CA VAL A 376 16.90 16.26 20.88
C VAL A 376 17.77 17.43 20.46
N LYS A 377 17.26 18.31 19.60
CA LYS A 377 17.94 19.49 19.08
C LYS A 377 16.90 20.56 18.75
N ASP A 378 17.20 21.81 19.07
CA ASP A 378 16.59 22.97 18.44
C ASP A 378 17.38 23.26 17.15
N ILE A 379 16.90 22.75 16.01
CA ILE A 379 17.64 22.85 14.73
C ILE A 379 17.65 24.31 14.25
N ILE A 380 16.51 25.00 14.35
CA ILE A 380 16.36 26.39 13.96
C ILE A 380 16.07 27.24 15.21
N SER A 381 17.06 28.00 15.66
CA SER A 381 16.90 28.82 16.86
C SER A 381 15.71 29.79 16.77
N GLY A 382 14.82 29.71 17.76
CA GLY A 382 13.65 30.57 17.90
C GLY A 382 12.36 29.81 17.66
N ASN A 383 11.26 30.51 17.43
CA ASN A 383 9.91 29.94 17.33
C ASN A 383 9.57 29.36 15.94
N VAL A 384 10.57 29.00 15.16
CA VAL A 384 10.43 28.36 13.84
C VAL A 384 11.09 26.98 13.95
N GLY A 385 10.38 25.92 13.59
CA GLY A 385 10.91 24.56 13.71
C GLY A 385 11.55 24.02 12.43
N GLY A 386 12.44 23.04 12.58
CA GLY A 386 13.07 22.31 11.47
C GLY A 386 12.15 21.37 10.67
N PHE A 387 10.90 21.19 11.10
CA PHE A 387 9.90 20.31 10.46
C PHE A 387 8.55 21.00 10.25
N THR A 388 7.71 20.48 9.35
CA THR A 388 6.34 20.98 9.10
C THR A 388 5.30 19.87 9.14
N LEU A 389 4.06 20.20 9.50
CA LEU A 389 2.92 19.27 9.46
C LEU A 389 2.51 18.96 8.02
N SER A 390 2.20 17.68 7.75
CA SER A 390 1.71 17.22 6.44
C SER A 390 0.40 17.87 6.00
N SER A 391 -0.42 18.33 6.95
CA SER A 391 -1.80 18.79 6.70
C SER A 391 -1.96 20.28 6.45
N GLN A 392 -0.98 21.14 6.79
CA GLN A 392 -1.13 22.60 6.60
C GLN A 392 -0.71 23.07 5.21
N PHE A 393 0.23 22.39 4.55
CA PHE A 393 0.62 22.65 3.16
C PHE A 393 1.18 21.36 2.54
N ALA A 394 0.30 20.51 1.99
CA ALA A 394 0.68 19.22 1.39
C ALA A 394 1.81 19.31 0.32
N TYR A 395 2.06 20.51 -0.20
CA TYR A 395 3.11 20.77 -1.20
C TYR A 395 4.52 21.01 -0.62
N TYR A 396 4.64 21.28 0.70
CA TYR A 396 5.90 21.66 1.38
C TYR A 396 6.09 20.96 2.74
N ALA A 397 5.47 19.79 2.92
CA ALA A 397 5.57 19.04 4.17
C ALA A 397 6.95 18.38 4.32
N HIS A 398 7.72 18.80 5.33
CA HIS A 398 9.02 18.26 5.71
C HIS A 398 8.83 17.43 6.98
N THR A 399 8.47 16.16 6.78
CA THR A 399 8.22 15.20 7.88
C THR A 399 9.53 14.54 8.32
N PHE A 400 9.62 14.19 9.60
CA PHE A 400 10.78 13.44 10.08
C PHE A 400 10.75 12.02 9.51
N GLN A 401 11.75 11.72 8.69
CA GLN A 401 11.96 10.40 8.14
C GLN A 401 13.42 10.00 8.34
N VAL A 402 13.63 8.85 8.98
CA VAL A 402 14.96 8.23 9.01
C VAL A 402 15.26 7.68 7.62
N VAL A 403 16.25 8.27 6.95
CA VAL A 403 16.68 7.86 5.60
C VAL A 403 17.75 6.78 5.63
N TRP A 404 18.48 6.68 6.74
CA TRP A 404 19.49 5.65 6.96
C TRP A 404 19.81 5.50 8.45
N GLN A 405 20.30 4.33 8.85
CA GLN A 405 20.83 4.10 10.19
C GLN A 405 22.09 3.24 10.11
N SER A 406 23.11 3.62 10.89
CA SER A 406 24.39 2.92 10.98
C SER A 406 24.86 2.88 12.43
N GLY A 407 24.82 1.70 13.04
CA GLY A 407 25.10 1.53 14.47
C GLY A 407 24.10 2.31 15.33
N ASN A 408 24.62 3.17 16.21
CA ASN A 408 23.81 4.00 17.11
C ASN A 408 23.39 5.35 16.49
N LYS A 409 23.79 5.61 15.24
CA LYS A 409 23.49 6.86 14.54
C LYS A 409 22.38 6.65 13.53
N PHE A 410 21.49 7.62 13.40
CA PHE A 410 20.48 7.70 12.36
C PHE A 410 20.62 9.00 11.58
N TYR A 411 20.16 8.97 10.34
CA TYR A 411 20.23 10.09 9.41
C TYR A 411 18.83 10.44 8.95
N PHE A 412 18.55 11.73 8.85
CA PHE A 412 17.24 12.26 8.50
C PHE A 412 17.41 13.59 7.76
N THR A 413 16.34 14.07 7.15
CA THR A 413 16.32 15.39 6.53
C THR A 413 15.57 16.38 7.42
N ALA A 414 16.08 17.61 7.51
CA ALA A 414 15.43 18.68 8.25
C ALA A 414 15.72 20.04 7.62
N ASN A 415 14.82 20.99 7.81
CA ASN A 415 15.06 22.38 7.47
C ASN A 415 16.01 23.00 8.51
N ASN A 416 17.02 23.74 8.06
CA ASN A 416 17.99 24.40 8.93
C ASN A 416 17.94 25.94 8.87
N TRP A 417 16.98 26.52 8.13
CA TRP A 417 16.86 27.97 7.94
C TRP A 417 15.44 28.50 8.16
N ALA A 418 15.32 29.49 9.05
CA ALA A 418 14.09 30.26 9.22
C ALA A 418 13.95 31.29 8.08
N SER A 419 12.89 31.21 7.28
CA SER A 419 12.55 32.32 6.39
C SER A 419 12.33 33.61 7.20
N ALA A 420 12.71 34.76 6.64
CA ALA A 420 12.51 36.05 7.29
C ALA A 420 11.01 36.26 7.64
N PRO A 421 10.67 37.01 8.71
CA PRO A 421 9.27 37.28 9.06
C PRO A 421 8.49 37.87 7.87
N GLY A 422 7.51 37.14 7.35
CA GLY A 422 6.71 37.53 6.19
C GLY A 422 7.23 37.06 4.81
N GLY A 423 8.29 36.26 4.76
CA GLY A 423 8.79 35.60 3.55
C GLY A 423 8.22 34.19 3.35
N SER A 424 8.08 33.76 2.10
CA SER A 424 7.75 32.37 1.74
C SER A 424 8.72 31.39 2.39
N TYR A 425 8.22 30.26 2.91
CA TYR A 425 9.04 29.17 3.44
C TYR A 425 10.15 28.80 2.44
N THR A 426 11.41 28.91 2.85
CA THR A 426 12.55 28.43 2.08
C THR A 426 12.72 26.95 2.38
N ASN A 427 12.75 26.10 1.35
CA ASN A 427 12.96 24.65 1.47
C ASN A 427 14.45 24.34 1.70
N ASP A 428 15.05 24.91 2.74
CA ASP A 428 16.46 24.72 3.08
C ASP A 428 16.68 23.37 3.79
N ILE A 429 16.36 22.29 3.07
CA ILE A 429 16.43 20.92 3.57
C ILE A 429 17.85 20.42 3.42
N GLU A 430 18.40 19.89 4.51
CA GLU A 430 19.72 19.28 4.53
C GLU A 430 19.69 17.87 5.15
N LEU A 431 20.74 17.10 4.88
CA LEU A 431 20.95 15.78 5.49
C LEU A 431 21.63 15.93 6.86
N PHE A 432 20.98 15.42 7.90
CA PHE A 432 21.46 15.45 9.28
C PHE A 432 21.89 14.07 9.77
N GLU A 433 22.82 14.07 10.72
CA GLU A 433 23.20 12.92 11.54
C GLU A 433 22.69 13.14 12.97
N SER A 434 22.25 12.09 13.65
CA SER A 434 21.94 12.11 15.08
C SER A 434 22.26 10.79 15.77
N ASP A 435 22.78 10.85 17.00
CA ASP A 435 22.85 9.73 17.95
C ASP A 435 21.74 9.79 19.03
N GLY A 436 20.77 10.70 18.85
CA GLY A 436 19.71 10.99 19.79
C GLY A 436 20.08 11.96 20.91
N THR A 437 21.24 12.62 20.85
CA THR A 437 21.65 13.70 21.76
C THR A 437 21.82 15.02 21.03
N ASP A 438 21.69 16.14 21.73
CA ASP A 438 21.91 17.49 21.18
C ASP A 438 23.32 17.66 20.58
N ALA A 439 24.34 17.12 21.25
CA ALA A 439 25.73 17.22 20.82
C ALA A 439 26.03 16.32 19.59
N GLY A 440 25.36 15.17 19.50
CA GLY A 440 25.50 14.25 18.37
C GLY A 440 24.54 14.53 17.22
N THR A 441 23.73 15.58 17.31
CA THR A 441 22.79 15.98 16.24
C THR A 441 23.33 17.20 15.51
N PHE A 442 23.64 17.05 14.22
CA PHE A 442 24.19 18.13 13.39
C PHE A 442 23.99 17.83 11.89
N MET A 443 24.03 18.89 11.08
CA MET A 443 24.03 18.78 9.62
C MET A 443 25.29 18.03 9.16
N LEU A 444 25.10 16.93 8.43
CA LEU A 444 26.19 16.04 8.03
C LEU A 444 27.17 16.73 7.08
N LYS A 445 26.63 17.45 6.09
CA LYS A 445 27.40 18.27 5.14
C LYS A 445 26.51 19.33 4.52
N ASP A 446 27.02 20.56 4.46
CA ASP A 446 26.46 21.63 3.63
C ASP A 446 26.87 21.41 2.17
N ILE A 447 25.97 20.83 1.37
CA ILE A 447 26.23 20.55 -0.05
C ILE A 447 25.98 21.82 -0.89
N TYR A 448 25.02 22.67 -0.51
CA TYR A 448 24.74 23.94 -1.16
C TYR A 448 25.37 25.11 -0.37
N ALA A 449 26.69 25.17 -0.34
CA ALA A 449 27.39 26.19 0.45
C ALA A 449 27.22 27.62 -0.11
N GLY A 450 26.82 28.56 0.74
CA GLY A 450 26.91 30.02 0.48
C GLY A 450 25.65 30.69 -0.10
N ASN A 451 24.49 30.03 -0.05
CA ASN A 451 23.17 30.60 -0.41
C ASN A 451 22.16 30.29 0.71
N GLN A 452 21.00 30.96 0.71
CA GLN A 452 19.86 30.67 1.62
C GLN A 452 19.00 29.50 1.13
N ASN A 453 19.54 28.65 0.24
CA ASN A 453 18.83 27.54 -0.37
C ASN A 453 19.56 26.25 0.01
N GLY A 454 18.80 25.24 0.43
CA GLY A 454 19.34 23.95 0.83
C GLY A 454 19.66 23.04 -0.35
N SER A 455 20.33 21.95 -0.03
CA SER A 455 20.69 20.92 -0.99
C SER A 455 19.52 20.05 -1.41
N GLU A 456 18.40 20.07 -0.68
CA GLU A 456 17.18 19.31 -0.99
C GLU A 456 17.49 17.82 -1.31
N PRO A 457 18.06 17.07 -0.35
CA PRO A 457 18.40 15.68 -0.58
C PRO A 457 17.12 14.83 -0.68
N TYR A 458 16.99 14.07 -1.76
CA TYR A 458 15.88 13.13 -1.95
C TYR A 458 16.36 11.81 -2.54
N ASP A 459 15.39 10.90 -2.73
CA ASP A 459 15.56 9.67 -3.50
C ASP A 459 16.68 8.77 -2.92
N PHE A 460 16.56 8.48 -1.63
CA PHE A 460 17.54 7.77 -0.82
C PHE A 460 17.53 6.26 -1.08
N THR A 461 18.71 5.65 -1.19
CA THR A 461 18.88 4.19 -1.15
C THR A 461 20.18 3.78 -0.50
N VAL A 462 20.20 2.65 0.22
CA VAL A 462 21.40 2.14 0.87
C VAL A 462 21.92 0.94 0.09
N ILE A 463 23.15 1.04 -0.42
CA ILE A 463 23.80 -0.02 -1.18
C ILE A 463 25.14 -0.34 -0.51
N ASN A 464 25.29 -1.58 -0.05
CA ASN A 464 26.52 -2.09 0.57
C ASN A 464 27.06 -1.23 1.74
N GLY A 465 26.16 -0.61 2.52
CA GLY A 465 26.53 0.23 3.66
C GLY A 465 26.87 1.68 3.33
N THR A 466 26.67 2.09 2.08
CA THR A 466 26.77 3.49 1.63
C THR A 466 25.36 3.99 1.29
N LEU A 467 24.99 5.18 1.77
CA LEU A 467 23.76 5.85 1.40
C LEU A 467 23.98 6.65 0.11
N TYR A 468 23.17 6.39 -0.91
CA TYR A 468 23.08 7.14 -2.16
C TYR A 468 21.80 7.96 -2.18
N PHE A 469 21.88 9.16 -2.74
CA PHE A 469 20.78 10.12 -2.81
C PHE A 469 21.08 11.14 -3.88
N THR A 470 20.08 11.94 -4.25
CA THR A 470 20.29 13.09 -5.12
C THR A 470 20.24 14.37 -4.32
N ALA A 471 21.12 15.32 -4.62
CA ALA A 471 21.16 16.61 -3.93
C ALA A 471 21.68 17.71 -4.87
N THR A 472 21.21 18.92 -4.61
CA THR A 472 21.52 20.13 -5.36
C THR A 472 22.73 20.82 -4.77
N SER A 473 23.66 21.24 -5.63
CA SER A 473 24.76 22.14 -5.27
C SER A 473 24.79 23.35 -6.19
N ASN A 474 25.46 24.42 -5.75
CA ASN A 474 25.70 25.61 -6.57
C ASN A 474 26.64 25.37 -7.76
N LEU A 475 27.49 24.34 -7.71
CA LEU A 475 28.47 24.02 -8.73
C LEU A 475 27.94 23.04 -9.78
N TYR A 476 27.18 22.04 -9.36
CA TYR A 476 26.80 20.88 -10.18
C TYR A 476 25.29 20.77 -10.44
N GLY A 477 24.47 21.67 -9.88
CA GLY A 477 23.02 21.46 -9.88
C GLY A 477 22.65 20.21 -9.07
N ARG A 478 21.51 19.58 -9.39
CA ARG A 478 21.04 18.35 -8.74
C ARG A 478 21.70 17.13 -9.38
N GLU A 479 22.46 16.38 -8.59
CA GLU A 479 23.30 15.26 -9.05
C GLU A 479 23.21 14.06 -8.10
N LEU A 480 23.86 12.94 -8.46
CA LEU A 480 23.96 11.74 -7.63
C LEU A 480 25.10 11.88 -6.61
N TRP A 481 24.77 11.79 -5.33
CA TRP A 481 25.69 11.85 -4.19
C TRP A 481 25.70 10.54 -3.42
N LYS A 482 26.75 10.35 -2.63
CA LYS A 482 26.87 9.24 -1.69
C LYS A 482 27.44 9.70 -0.35
N THR A 483 27.18 8.95 0.70
CA THR A 483 27.81 9.13 2.02
C THR A 483 28.05 7.80 2.73
N ASP A 484 29.17 7.73 3.45
CA ASP A 484 29.48 6.68 4.43
C ASP A 484 29.06 7.07 5.87
N GLY A 485 28.37 8.19 6.02
CA GLY A 485 27.94 8.73 7.30
C GLY A 485 28.93 9.71 7.92
N THR A 486 29.91 10.16 7.15
CA THR A 486 30.84 11.22 7.57
C THR A 486 30.81 12.39 6.60
N ASN A 487 31.09 13.60 7.07
CA ASN A 487 31.23 14.77 6.19
C ASN A 487 32.29 14.55 5.09
N ALA A 488 33.39 13.87 5.43
CA ALA A 488 34.48 13.58 4.49
C ALA A 488 34.08 12.55 3.42
N GLY A 489 33.32 11.52 3.78
CA GLY A 489 32.82 10.51 2.85
C GLY A 489 31.52 10.90 2.14
N THR A 490 30.97 12.09 2.43
CA THR A 490 29.82 12.65 1.70
C THR A 490 30.32 13.37 0.45
N GLU A 491 30.20 12.74 -0.71
CA GLU A 491 30.79 13.23 -1.96
C GLU A 491 29.89 12.99 -3.18
N LEU A 492 30.12 13.80 -4.22
CA LEU A 492 29.49 13.65 -5.52
C LEU A 492 29.97 12.34 -6.15
N VAL A 493 29.04 11.48 -6.62
CA VAL A 493 29.41 10.26 -7.33
C VAL A 493 29.91 10.60 -8.72
N LYS A 494 29.17 11.44 -9.45
CA LYS A 494 29.53 11.95 -10.76
C LYS A 494 28.75 13.21 -11.07
N ASP A 495 29.40 14.16 -11.71
CA ASP A 495 28.76 15.28 -12.42
C ASP A 495 28.23 14.73 -13.75
N ILE A 496 26.97 14.31 -13.77
CA ILE A 496 26.34 13.68 -14.95
C ILE A 496 26.15 14.73 -16.04
N ASN A 497 25.63 15.90 -15.67
CA ASN A 497 25.45 17.04 -16.57
C ASN A 497 26.33 18.21 -16.13
N PRO A 498 27.47 18.42 -16.80
CA PRO A 498 28.41 19.48 -16.44
C PRO A 498 27.75 20.86 -16.34
N GLY A 499 27.90 21.50 -15.18
CA GLY A 499 27.39 22.84 -14.90
C GLY A 499 26.34 22.86 -13.79
N ASN A 500 25.64 23.98 -13.63
CA ASN A 500 24.75 24.22 -12.49
C ASN A 500 23.30 23.75 -12.69
N ILE A 501 23.02 23.00 -13.77
CA ILE A 501 21.67 22.53 -14.11
C ILE A 501 21.41 21.13 -13.55
N GLY A 502 22.44 20.27 -13.51
CA GLY A 502 22.39 18.93 -12.93
C GLY A 502 21.73 17.86 -13.82
N GLY A 503 21.98 16.61 -13.48
CA GLY A 503 21.44 15.38 -14.10
C GLY A 503 19.97 15.08 -13.74
N PHE A 504 19.39 15.75 -12.73
CA PHE A 504 18.07 15.41 -12.19
C PHE A 504 17.13 16.62 -12.15
N THR A 505 15.85 16.40 -12.47
CA THR A 505 14.77 17.40 -12.36
C THR A 505 14.41 17.70 -10.92
N THR A 506 13.99 18.93 -10.61
CA THR A 506 13.35 19.27 -9.33
C THR A 506 11.82 19.15 -9.48
N ALA A 507 11.14 18.55 -8.50
CA ALA A 507 9.69 18.34 -8.54
C ALA A 507 8.87 19.65 -8.51
N GLN A 508 9.49 20.78 -8.16
CA GLN A 508 8.78 22.03 -7.84
C GLN A 508 8.57 22.99 -9.01
N GLN A 509 9.10 22.73 -10.21
CA GLN A 509 9.14 23.83 -11.18
C GLN A 509 7.80 24.17 -11.86
N PHE A 510 6.81 23.26 -12.00
CA PHE A 510 5.59 23.58 -12.80
C PHE A 510 4.26 22.88 -12.44
N GLY A 511 4.06 22.36 -11.23
CA GLY A 511 2.73 21.86 -10.82
C GLY A 511 2.26 20.56 -11.49
N TYR A 512 3.17 19.85 -12.16
CA TYR A 512 2.96 18.52 -12.72
C TYR A 512 4.02 17.56 -12.20
N TYR A 513 3.59 16.39 -11.73
CA TYR A 513 4.42 15.32 -11.19
C TYR A 513 5.32 14.71 -12.27
N TYR A 514 6.57 15.13 -12.37
CA TYR A 514 7.50 14.52 -13.32
C TYR A 514 8.90 14.27 -12.73
N TYR A 515 9.18 12.96 -12.64
CA TYR A 515 10.49 12.27 -12.67
C TYR A 515 11.49 12.64 -11.56
N SER A 516 11.27 12.08 -10.36
CA SER A 516 12.32 11.96 -9.34
C SER A 516 13.17 10.70 -9.61
N PHE A 517 14.44 10.73 -9.16
CA PHE A 517 15.33 9.58 -9.23
C PHE A 517 14.67 8.41 -8.49
N LYS A 518 14.62 7.25 -9.11
CA LYS A 518 14.51 6.00 -8.35
C LYS A 518 15.78 5.21 -8.67
N VAL A 519 16.47 4.73 -7.64
CA VAL A 519 17.29 3.53 -7.87
C VAL A 519 16.29 2.44 -8.13
N VAL A 520 16.16 2.08 -9.41
CA VAL A 520 15.05 1.25 -9.85
C VAL A 520 15.40 -0.23 -9.78
N TRP A 521 16.69 -0.56 -9.75
CA TRP A 521 17.15 -1.94 -9.58
C TRP A 521 18.65 -2.07 -9.25
N GLN A 522 19.07 -3.17 -8.59
CA GLN A 522 20.48 -3.53 -8.35
C GLN A 522 20.80 -4.95 -8.82
N THR A 523 21.92 -5.14 -9.53
CA THR A 523 22.51 -6.45 -9.83
C THR A 523 23.98 -6.49 -9.41
N GLY A 524 24.31 -7.34 -8.44
CA GLY A 524 25.66 -7.39 -7.87
C GLY A 524 26.04 -6.04 -7.23
N ASN A 525 27.12 -5.42 -7.69
CA ASN A 525 27.57 -4.09 -7.22
C ASN A 525 27.07 -2.93 -8.08
N THR A 526 26.29 -3.19 -9.14
CA THR A 526 25.80 -2.18 -10.07
C THR A 526 24.34 -1.88 -9.79
N PHE A 527 23.98 -0.60 -9.73
CA PHE A 527 22.60 -0.14 -9.65
C PHE A 527 22.23 0.72 -10.86
N TYR A 528 20.94 0.69 -11.21
CA TYR A 528 20.38 1.36 -12.38
C TYR A 528 19.41 2.46 -11.98
N PHE A 529 19.42 3.54 -12.76
CA PHE A 529 18.61 4.71 -12.54
C PHE A 529 18.41 5.47 -13.85
N THR A 530 17.47 6.41 -13.86
CA THR A 530 17.28 7.34 -14.97
C THR A 530 17.87 8.70 -14.63
N ALA A 531 18.53 9.33 -15.60
CA ALA A 531 19.09 10.67 -15.45
C ALA A 531 19.12 11.38 -16.80
N ASN A 532 19.11 12.71 -16.75
CA ASN A 532 19.25 13.55 -17.94
C ASN A 532 20.70 13.53 -18.41
N SER A 533 20.92 13.29 -19.70
CA SER A 533 22.27 13.34 -20.32
C SER A 533 22.59 14.63 -21.06
N ALA A 534 21.67 15.58 -21.09
CA ALA A 534 21.87 16.89 -21.67
C ALA A 534 21.31 18.00 -20.76
N ALA A 535 21.95 19.17 -20.84
CA ALA A 535 21.55 20.36 -20.08
C ALA A 535 20.14 20.82 -20.48
N MET A 536 19.25 20.97 -19.49
CA MET A 536 17.93 21.56 -19.69
C MET A 536 18.06 22.96 -20.27
N ASN A 537 17.49 23.20 -21.45
CA ASN A 537 17.45 24.55 -21.96
C ASN A 537 16.46 25.36 -21.13
N SER A 538 16.97 26.35 -20.40
CA SER A 538 16.21 27.31 -19.57
C SER A 538 15.09 28.09 -20.30
N SER A 539 14.92 27.90 -21.61
CA SER A 539 13.85 28.50 -22.41
C SER A 539 12.74 27.51 -22.77
N SER A 540 11.76 27.35 -21.87
CA SER A 540 10.34 27.07 -22.18
C SER A 540 9.93 25.94 -23.13
N SER A 541 10.76 24.93 -23.42
CA SER A 541 10.31 23.69 -24.05
C SER A 541 10.95 22.51 -23.35
N TYR A 542 10.11 21.66 -22.75
CA TYR A 542 10.43 20.47 -21.95
C TYR A 542 11.18 19.39 -22.74
N THR A 543 12.41 19.65 -23.17
CA THR A 543 13.27 18.65 -23.83
C THR A 543 14.26 18.11 -22.81
N ASN A 544 13.80 17.16 -22.01
CA ASN A 544 14.66 16.39 -21.12
C ASN A 544 15.22 15.22 -21.92
N ASP A 545 16.49 14.88 -21.73
CA ASP A 545 17.17 13.74 -22.38
C ASP A 545 17.32 12.64 -21.33
N ILE A 546 16.19 12.13 -20.81
CA ILE A 546 16.17 11.10 -19.77
C ILE A 546 16.48 9.76 -20.40
N GLU A 547 17.59 9.16 -19.96
CA GLU A 547 18.11 7.90 -20.45
C GLU A 547 18.40 6.92 -19.29
N LEU A 548 18.70 5.66 -19.61
CA LEU A 548 19.08 4.65 -18.63
C LEU A 548 20.57 4.76 -18.28
N TRP A 549 20.85 4.92 -16.99
CA TRP A 549 22.19 4.98 -16.42
C TRP A 549 22.45 3.81 -15.46
N LYS A 550 23.73 3.51 -15.27
CA LYS A 550 24.22 2.57 -14.25
C LYS A 550 25.32 3.20 -13.41
N SER A 551 25.51 2.71 -12.20
CA SER A 551 26.63 3.09 -11.32
C SER A 551 27.07 1.93 -10.43
N ASP A 552 28.35 1.91 -10.08
CA ASP A 552 28.94 1.07 -9.03
C ASP A 552 29.36 1.90 -7.80
N GLY A 553 28.94 3.16 -7.74
CA GLY A 553 29.32 4.13 -6.70
C GLY A 553 30.61 4.89 -6.96
N THR A 554 31.27 4.68 -8.10
CA THR A 554 32.45 5.42 -8.53
C THR A 554 32.14 6.34 -9.74
N PRO A 555 32.89 7.44 -9.93
CA PRO A 555 32.75 8.27 -11.12
C PRO A 555 32.98 7.52 -12.45
N GLY A 556 33.86 6.52 -12.44
CA GLY A 556 34.23 5.73 -13.62
C GLY A 556 33.18 4.68 -13.99
N GLY A 557 32.55 4.03 -13.01
CA GLY A 557 31.47 3.07 -13.22
C GLY A 557 30.09 3.71 -13.40
N THR A 558 29.97 5.01 -13.13
CA THR A 558 28.74 5.78 -13.36
C THR A 558 28.66 6.24 -14.81
N MET A 559 27.79 5.65 -15.62
CA MET A 559 27.69 5.95 -17.04
C MET A 559 26.31 5.63 -17.61
N MET A 560 25.94 6.37 -18.66
CA MET A 560 24.79 6.02 -19.49
C MET A 560 25.03 4.63 -20.09
N VAL A 561 24.01 3.79 -20.01
CA VAL A 561 24.08 2.44 -20.58
C VAL A 561 24.01 2.51 -22.10
N LYS A 562 23.03 3.26 -22.63
CA LYS A 562 22.82 3.51 -24.05
C LYS A 562 21.90 4.73 -24.22
N ASP A 563 22.20 5.57 -25.22
CA ASP A 563 21.28 6.59 -25.75
C ASP A 563 20.27 5.87 -26.67
N ILE A 564 19.09 5.58 -26.13
CA ILE A 564 18.08 4.78 -26.83
C ILE A 564 17.34 5.64 -27.86
N TYR A 565 16.99 6.88 -27.51
CA TYR A 565 16.42 7.84 -28.44
C TYR A 565 17.45 8.91 -28.82
N ALA A 566 18.30 8.55 -29.78
CA ALA A 566 19.45 9.35 -30.21
C ALA A 566 19.20 10.87 -30.27
N GLY A 567 20.04 11.62 -29.54
CA GLY A 567 20.18 13.07 -29.64
C GLY A 567 19.90 13.80 -28.32
N ASN A 568 20.60 14.92 -28.11
CA ASN A 568 20.70 15.62 -26.82
C ASN A 568 19.42 16.38 -26.36
N THR A 569 18.26 16.10 -26.95
CA THR A 569 16.96 16.71 -26.60
C THR A 569 15.83 15.69 -26.63
N ASN A 570 16.16 14.42 -26.87
CA ASN A 570 15.23 13.35 -27.15
C ASN A 570 15.29 12.39 -25.98
N SER A 571 14.14 12.06 -25.38
CA SER A 571 14.12 11.19 -24.20
C SER A 571 13.60 9.81 -24.55
N SER A 572 14.32 8.77 -24.13
CA SER A 572 13.76 7.41 -24.14
C SER A 572 12.81 7.13 -22.97
N GLU A 573 12.86 7.95 -21.91
CA GLU A 573 12.05 7.84 -20.70
C GLU A 573 11.87 6.38 -20.22
N PRO A 574 12.94 5.70 -19.76
CA PRO A 574 12.84 4.31 -19.36
C PRO A 574 11.97 4.09 -18.10
N TYR A 575 11.02 3.15 -18.14
CA TYR A 575 10.15 2.78 -17.01
C TYR A 575 10.05 1.25 -16.82
N ASP A 576 9.34 0.84 -15.78
CA ASP A 576 8.89 -0.53 -15.57
C ASP A 576 10.04 -1.54 -15.53
N PHE A 577 10.96 -1.32 -14.60
CA PHE A 577 12.20 -2.06 -14.47
C PHE A 577 12.00 -3.40 -13.77
N ASN A 578 12.37 -4.48 -14.45
CA ASN A 578 12.14 -5.85 -14.00
C ASN A 578 13.39 -6.68 -14.29
N ALA A 579 14.11 -7.16 -13.27
CA ALA A 579 15.24 -8.05 -13.52
C ALA A 579 14.84 -9.50 -13.44
N ILE A 580 15.06 -10.21 -14.55
CA ILE A 580 14.71 -11.61 -14.69
C ILE A 580 15.98 -12.32 -15.14
N ASN A 581 16.45 -13.27 -14.31
CA ASN A 581 17.65 -14.08 -14.58
C ASN A 581 18.92 -13.25 -14.88
N GLY A 582 19.10 -12.11 -14.21
CA GLY A 582 20.29 -11.26 -14.34
C GLY A 582 20.27 -10.30 -15.55
N VAL A 583 19.16 -10.24 -16.28
CA VAL A 583 18.90 -9.26 -17.34
C VAL A 583 17.82 -8.30 -16.86
N LEU A 584 18.03 -7.00 -17.06
CA LEU A 584 17.05 -5.96 -16.73
C LEU A 584 16.15 -5.69 -17.93
N TYR A 585 14.85 -5.89 -17.78
CA TYR A 585 13.80 -5.56 -18.75
C TYR A 585 13.10 -4.26 -18.35
N PHE A 586 12.75 -3.44 -19.34
CA PHE A 586 12.14 -2.12 -19.11
C PHE A 586 11.41 -1.65 -20.37
N SER A 587 10.48 -0.70 -20.22
CA SER A 587 9.85 -0.02 -21.35
C SER A 587 10.66 1.23 -21.70
N ALA A 588 10.90 1.49 -22.99
CA ALA A 588 11.57 2.71 -23.44
C ALA A 588 11.12 3.13 -24.84
N TYR A 589 11.11 4.43 -25.07
CA TYR A 589 10.67 5.07 -26.31
C TYR A 589 11.83 5.37 -27.26
N ASN A 590 11.59 5.26 -28.56
CA ASN A 590 12.37 5.96 -29.59
C ASN A 590 11.45 6.39 -30.75
N ASN A 591 11.93 7.26 -31.65
CA ASN A 591 11.14 7.76 -32.78
C ASN A 591 10.91 6.78 -33.93
N VAL A 592 11.45 5.56 -33.86
CA VAL A 592 11.31 4.52 -34.89
C VAL A 592 10.23 3.51 -34.50
N SER A 593 10.38 2.89 -33.32
CA SER A 593 9.52 1.83 -32.79
C SER A 593 8.54 2.32 -31.72
N GLY A 594 8.57 3.60 -31.34
CA GLY A 594 7.79 4.08 -30.22
C GLY A 594 8.22 3.45 -28.90
N ARG A 595 7.31 3.35 -27.93
CA ARG A 595 7.57 2.74 -26.62
C ARG A 595 7.35 1.23 -26.66
N GLU A 596 8.42 0.49 -26.44
CA GLU A 596 8.46 -0.96 -26.60
C GLU A 596 9.21 -1.65 -25.45
N LEU A 597 9.26 -2.98 -25.47
CA LEU A 597 10.02 -3.77 -24.50
C LEU A 597 11.51 -3.82 -24.85
N TRP A 598 12.35 -3.35 -23.92
CA TRP A 598 13.81 -3.35 -24.01
C TRP A 598 14.41 -4.25 -22.94
N LYS A 599 15.67 -4.64 -23.16
CA LYS A 599 16.49 -5.32 -22.16
C LYS A 599 17.90 -4.76 -22.10
N THR A 600 18.59 -4.98 -20.99
CA THR A 600 20.01 -4.69 -20.83
C THR A 600 20.71 -5.67 -19.87
N ASP A 601 21.97 -5.98 -20.18
CA ASP A 601 22.93 -6.62 -19.27
C ASP A 601 23.87 -5.60 -18.59
N GLY A 602 23.61 -4.30 -18.79
CA GLY A 602 24.43 -3.19 -18.35
C GLY A 602 25.48 -2.73 -19.36
N SER A 603 25.59 -3.35 -20.53
CA SER A 603 26.45 -2.90 -21.63
C SER A 603 25.66 -2.22 -22.74
N THR A 604 26.29 -1.30 -23.48
CA THR A 604 25.65 -0.65 -24.63
C THR A 604 25.23 -1.66 -25.71
N THR A 605 26.04 -2.70 -25.95
CA THR A 605 25.76 -3.75 -26.93
C THR A 605 24.64 -4.67 -26.48
N GLY A 606 24.61 -5.04 -25.20
CA GLY A 606 23.54 -5.87 -24.61
C GLY A 606 22.26 -5.09 -24.33
N THR A 607 22.23 -3.78 -24.60
CA THR A 607 21.03 -2.94 -24.50
C THR A 607 20.33 -2.87 -25.85
N GLU A 608 19.26 -3.62 -26.00
CA GLU A 608 18.57 -3.78 -27.27
C GLU A 608 17.06 -3.91 -27.11
N LEU A 609 16.35 -3.55 -28.17
CA LEU A 609 14.92 -3.78 -28.32
C LEU A 609 14.70 -5.30 -28.31
N VAL A 610 13.84 -5.79 -27.41
CA VAL A 610 13.49 -7.21 -27.37
C VAL A 610 12.62 -7.56 -28.57
N LYS A 611 11.57 -6.77 -28.79
CA LYS A 611 10.65 -6.91 -29.91
C LYS A 611 9.92 -5.59 -30.18
N GLU A 612 9.72 -5.27 -31.45
CA GLU A 612 8.74 -4.28 -31.88
C GLU A 612 7.36 -4.96 -31.87
N ILE A 613 6.58 -4.72 -30.81
CA ILE A 613 5.27 -5.34 -30.62
C ILE A 613 4.24 -4.65 -31.51
N ALA A 614 4.20 -3.31 -31.47
CA ALA A 614 3.40 -2.53 -32.39
C ALA A 614 4.31 -1.89 -33.45
N PRO A 615 4.01 -2.05 -34.75
CA PRO A 615 4.81 -1.41 -35.78
C PRO A 615 4.65 0.12 -35.74
N GLY A 616 5.77 0.84 -35.84
CA GLY A 616 5.81 2.30 -35.99
C GLY A 616 6.02 3.06 -34.68
N ASN A 617 5.89 4.39 -34.73
CA ASN A 617 6.43 5.29 -33.69
C ASN A 617 5.55 5.49 -32.45
N LEU A 618 4.42 4.79 -32.32
CA LEU A 618 3.63 4.81 -31.07
C LEU A 618 4.15 3.77 -30.07
N GLY A 619 4.52 2.59 -30.58
CA GLY A 619 4.90 1.43 -29.79
C GLY A 619 3.72 0.75 -29.09
N GLY A 620 3.97 -0.45 -28.58
CA GLY A 620 2.96 -1.31 -27.95
C GLY A 620 2.81 -1.19 -26.44
N LEU A 621 3.60 -0.34 -25.79
CA LEU A 621 3.56 -0.07 -24.34
C LEU A 621 3.29 1.43 -24.08
N SER A 622 2.72 1.77 -22.91
CA SER A 622 2.39 3.16 -22.56
C SER A 622 2.94 3.58 -21.19
N THR A 623 3.00 4.88 -20.91
CA THR A 623 3.29 5.42 -19.57
C THR A 623 1.99 5.64 -18.80
N ALA A 624 2.03 5.50 -17.47
CA ALA A 624 0.94 5.96 -16.62
C ALA A 624 0.82 7.50 -16.75
N GLY A 625 -0.32 7.96 -17.29
CA GLY A 625 -0.70 9.37 -17.25
C GLY A 625 -0.34 10.25 -18.45
N GLN A 626 0.25 9.75 -19.54
CA GLN A 626 0.48 10.59 -20.74
C GLN A 626 -0.79 10.92 -21.53
N PHE A 627 -1.90 10.24 -21.23
CA PHE A 627 -3.22 10.56 -21.78
C PHE A 627 -4.21 10.51 -20.64
N GLY A 628 -4.82 11.65 -20.31
CA GLY A 628 -5.70 11.86 -19.15
C GLY A 628 -6.99 11.03 -19.08
N TYR A 629 -7.06 9.87 -19.73
CA TYR A 629 -8.09 8.85 -19.58
C TYR A 629 -7.46 7.49 -19.99
N TYR A 630 -7.27 6.58 -19.03
CA TYR A 630 -6.89 5.16 -19.18
C TYR A 630 -5.61 4.81 -19.95
N GLY A 631 -4.45 5.38 -19.57
CA GLY A 631 -3.14 4.82 -19.97
C GLY A 631 -2.75 3.67 -19.06
N TYR A 632 -2.68 2.44 -19.57
CA TYR A 632 -2.26 1.25 -18.83
C TYR A 632 -0.72 1.09 -18.96
N PRO A 633 0.08 1.30 -17.90
CA PRO A 633 1.53 1.02 -17.90
C PRO A 633 1.83 -0.45 -18.23
N PHE A 634 3.13 -0.81 -18.35
CA PHE A 634 3.60 -2.20 -18.26
C PHE A 634 3.33 -2.72 -16.83
N TYR A 635 2.05 -2.82 -16.49
CA TYR A 635 1.58 -3.42 -15.27
C TYR A 635 2.07 -4.86 -15.27
N SER A 636 2.73 -5.23 -14.19
CA SER A 636 2.56 -6.56 -13.62
C SER A 636 3.23 -7.73 -14.32
N PRO A 637 4.45 -7.60 -14.87
CA PRO A 637 5.06 -8.77 -15.47
C PRO A 637 5.25 -9.85 -14.41
N PHE A 638 4.72 -11.04 -14.67
CA PHE A 638 4.90 -12.20 -13.79
C PHE A 638 5.68 -13.28 -14.53
N SER A 639 6.45 -14.07 -13.79
CA SER A 639 7.30 -15.12 -14.37
C SER A 639 6.72 -16.50 -14.12
N ILE A 640 6.72 -17.35 -15.16
CA ILE A 640 6.45 -18.79 -15.03
C ILE A 640 7.63 -19.54 -15.64
N GLY A 641 8.39 -20.22 -14.80
CA GLY A 641 9.64 -20.87 -15.21
C GLY A 641 10.66 -19.85 -15.75
N SER A 642 11.09 -20.03 -17.00
CA SER A 642 12.07 -19.15 -17.66
C SER A 642 11.45 -18.05 -18.53
N GLU A 643 10.12 -17.96 -18.57
CA GLU A 643 9.38 -16.97 -19.35
C GLU A 643 8.69 -15.98 -18.42
N PHE A 644 8.47 -14.76 -18.91
CA PHE A 644 7.66 -13.75 -18.24
C PHE A 644 6.52 -13.28 -19.14
N TYR A 645 5.43 -12.88 -18.51
CA TYR A 645 4.17 -12.50 -19.13
C TYR A 645 3.90 -11.03 -18.86
N PHE A 646 3.26 -10.33 -19.79
CA PHE A 646 2.95 -8.90 -19.65
C PHE A 646 1.84 -8.53 -20.64
N LEU A 647 1.23 -7.36 -20.44
CA LEU A 647 0.24 -6.83 -21.36
C LEU A 647 0.89 -5.87 -22.35
N ALA A 648 0.54 -6.00 -23.63
CA ALA A 648 0.97 -5.06 -24.66
C ALA A 648 -0.05 -4.97 -25.80
N ASN A 649 -0.07 -3.82 -26.46
CA ASN A 649 -0.94 -3.53 -27.60
C ASN A 649 -0.15 -3.66 -28.89
N ASP A 650 -0.54 -4.54 -29.81
CA ASP A 650 0.11 -4.71 -31.12
C ASP A 650 -0.54 -3.92 -32.26
N ASN A 651 -1.60 -3.15 -31.95
CA ASN A 651 -2.33 -2.33 -32.92
C ASN A 651 -2.93 -1.05 -32.30
N PRO A 652 -2.10 -0.04 -31.96
CA PRO A 652 -2.55 1.17 -31.29
C PRO A 652 -3.35 2.17 -32.16
N TYR A 653 -3.55 1.91 -33.46
CA TYR A 653 -3.96 2.94 -34.45
C TYR A 653 -5.38 2.82 -35.03
N TYR A 654 -6.27 2.00 -34.47
CA TYR A 654 -7.56 1.76 -35.14
C TYR A 654 -8.53 2.95 -35.01
N SER A 655 -8.89 3.57 -36.14
CA SER A 655 -9.98 4.55 -36.34
C SER A 655 -9.80 6.00 -35.87
N GLY A 656 -8.57 6.47 -35.64
CA GLY A 656 -8.31 7.87 -35.24
C GLY A 656 -8.67 8.19 -33.78
N SER A 657 -8.99 7.15 -33.01
CA SER A 657 -9.02 7.13 -31.55
C SER A 657 -8.03 6.07 -31.09
N TYR A 658 -7.26 6.34 -30.04
CA TYR A 658 -6.46 5.32 -29.37
C TYR A 658 -7.40 4.24 -28.85
N THR A 659 -7.07 2.98 -29.09
CA THR A 659 -7.88 1.85 -28.63
C THR A 659 -7.15 1.04 -27.57
N ASN A 660 -7.89 0.56 -26.56
CA ASN A 660 -7.38 -0.27 -25.47
C ASN A 660 -7.14 -1.72 -25.95
N ASN A 661 -6.40 -1.93 -27.05
CA ASN A 661 -6.19 -3.27 -27.59
C ASN A 661 -5.10 -4.04 -26.83
N MET A 662 -5.22 -4.14 -25.50
CA MET A 662 -4.23 -4.82 -24.67
C MET A 662 -4.41 -6.33 -24.76
N GLU A 663 -3.33 -7.03 -25.12
CA GLU A 663 -3.29 -8.48 -25.24
C GLU A 663 -2.27 -9.06 -24.26
N LEU A 664 -2.41 -10.34 -23.91
CA LEU A 664 -1.45 -11.05 -23.07
C LEU A 664 -0.28 -11.58 -23.92
N TRP A 665 0.92 -11.12 -23.59
CA TRP A 665 2.19 -11.52 -24.21
C TRP A 665 3.03 -12.34 -23.27
N LYS A 666 3.93 -13.15 -23.84
CA LYS A 666 5.01 -13.80 -23.11
C LYS A 666 6.35 -13.55 -23.78
N SER A 667 7.43 -13.59 -23.00
CA SER A 667 8.79 -13.44 -23.48
C SER A 667 9.77 -14.30 -22.70
N ASN A 668 10.79 -14.80 -23.40
CA ASN A 668 12.00 -15.37 -22.81
C ASN A 668 13.21 -14.41 -22.93
N GLY A 669 12.97 -13.15 -23.30
CA GLY A 669 14.00 -12.13 -23.54
C GLY A 669 14.59 -12.09 -24.95
N SER A 670 14.09 -12.90 -25.87
CA SER A 670 14.46 -12.86 -27.30
C SER A 670 13.29 -12.40 -28.17
N ASN A 671 13.57 -11.80 -29.33
CA ASN A 671 12.53 -11.42 -30.29
C ASN A 671 11.66 -12.61 -30.71
N GLY A 672 12.29 -13.74 -31.06
CA GLY A 672 11.58 -14.96 -31.48
C GLY A 672 10.76 -15.63 -30.37
N GLY A 673 11.18 -15.48 -29.11
CA GLY A 673 10.45 -15.99 -27.96
C GLY A 673 9.49 -14.97 -27.33
N THR A 674 9.41 -13.76 -27.87
CA THR A 674 8.42 -12.75 -27.45
C THR A 674 7.21 -12.85 -28.35
N VAL A 675 6.13 -13.43 -27.87
CA VAL A 675 4.96 -13.78 -28.67
C VAL A 675 3.68 -13.51 -27.90
N LYS A 676 2.62 -13.13 -28.61
CA LYS A 676 1.26 -13.11 -28.07
C LYS A 676 0.90 -14.53 -27.64
N VAL A 677 0.43 -14.70 -26.42
CA VAL A 677 0.13 -16.03 -25.85
C VAL A 677 -1.07 -16.63 -26.58
N MET A 678 -2.10 -15.83 -26.78
CA MET A 678 -3.27 -16.11 -27.62
C MET A 678 -4.04 -14.83 -27.93
N GLU A 679 -4.81 -14.84 -29.03
CA GLU A 679 -5.78 -13.78 -29.34
C GLU A 679 -7.09 -14.10 -28.64
N ILE A 680 -7.30 -13.56 -27.43
CA ILE A 680 -8.55 -13.80 -26.69
C ILE A 680 -9.71 -13.07 -27.37
N TYR A 681 -9.48 -11.87 -27.91
CA TYR A 681 -10.49 -11.08 -28.62
C TYR A 681 -10.17 -10.94 -30.14
N PRO A 682 -10.42 -11.97 -30.95
CA PRO A 682 -10.06 -11.93 -32.37
C PRO A 682 -10.89 -10.92 -33.17
N GLY A 683 -10.22 -10.01 -33.87
CA GLY A 683 -10.80 -9.14 -34.91
C GLY A 683 -11.50 -7.87 -34.42
N ASN A 684 -11.38 -7.52 -33.14
CA ASN A 684 -11.86 -6.25 -32.60
C ASN A 684 -10.70 -5.30 -32.32
N THR A 685 -11.06 -4.04 -32.14
CA THR A 685 -10.23 -2.89 -31.87
C THR A 685 -10.03 -2.67 -30.37
N GLN A 686 -10.82 -3.34 -29.51
CA GLN A 686 -10.89 -3.10 -28.07
C GLN A 686 -10.07 -4.08 -27.21
N GLY A 687 -9.31 -5.03 -27.79
CA GLY A 687 -8.47 -5.98 -27.03
C GLY A 687 -9.22 -6.91 -26.10
N CYS A 688 -8.48 -7.83 -25.47
CA CYS A 688 -9.01 -8.69 -24.43
C CYS A 688 -9.01 -8.05 -23.03
N ASP A 689 -8.24 -6.97 -22.82
CA ASP A 689 -8.14 -6.23 -21.56
C ASP A 689 -7.97 -7.18 -20.35
N ALA A 690 -6.97 -8.06 -20.39
CA ALA A 690 -6.75 -9.05 -19.33
C ALA A 690 -6.31 -8.37 -18.02
N GLU A 691 -6.99 -8.63 -16.91
CA GLU A 691 -6.85 -7.89 -15.64
C GLU A 691 -6.99 -8.82 -14.42
N TYR A 692 -6.53 -8.35 -13.25
CA TYR A 692 -6.67 -9.01 -11.94
C TYR A 692 -6.01 -10.40 -11.86
N PHE A 693 -4.72 -10.48 -12.22
CA PHE A 693 -3.94 -11.71 -12.11
C PHE A 693 -3.77 -12.13 -10.65
N SER A 694 -4.20 -13.35 -10.32
CA SER A 694 -4.08 -13.97 -9.00
C SER A 694 -3.50 -15.36 -9.12
N LEU A 695 -2.74 -15.79 -8.13
CA LEU A 695 -2.30 -17.18 -8.04
C LEU A 695 -3.06 -17.96 -7.01
N ALA A 696 -3.40 -19.17 -7.38
CA ALA A 696 -3.82 -20.19 -6.46
C ALA A 696 -3.67 -21.56 -7.14
N LEU A 697 -3.68 -22.65 -6.37
CA LEU A 697 -3.78 -24.01 -6.92
C LEU A 697 -2.73 -24.35 -8.00
N ASN A 698 -1.55 -23.70 -7.94
CA ASN A 698 -0.52 -23.80 -8.98
C ASN A 698 -1.05 -23.43 -10.39
N LYS A 699 -1.88 -22.38 -10.45
CA LYS A 699 -2.47 -21.79 -11.65
C LYS A 699 -2.46 -20.27 -11.51
N VAL A 700 -2.52 -19.57 -12.65
CA VAL A 700 -2.80 -18.13 -12.69
C VAL A 700 -4.25 -17.94 -13.12
N PHE A 701 -5.01 -17.22 -12.32
CA PHE A 701 -6.39 -16.80 -12.57
C PHE A 701 -6.40 -15.34 -12.94
N PHE A 702 -7.22 -14.95 -13.90
CA PHE A 702 -7.40 -13.56 -14.30
C PHE A 702 -8.73 -13.38 -15.03
N THR A 703 -9.18 -12.14 -15.19
CA THR A 703 -10.33 -11.85 -16.04
C THR A 703 -9.88 -11.39 -17.41
N ALA A 704 -10.60 -11.77 -18.45
CA ALA A 704 -10.40 -11.23 -19.79
C ALA A 704 -11.72 -11.21 -20.56
N ASN A 705 -11.81 -10.24 -21.47
CA ASN A 705 -12.96 -9.99 -22.31
C ASN A 705 -12.83 -10.70 -23.66
N ASP A 706 -13.89 -11.38 -24.10
CA ASP A 706 -13.99 -11.93 -25.45
C ASP A 706 -15.35 -11.59 -26.12
N PRO A 707 -15.43 -11.55 -27.46
CA PRO A 707 -16.63 -11.10 -28.17
C PRO A 707 -17.86 -12.00 -27.98
N VAL A 708 -17.65 -13.24 -27.54
CA VAL A 708 -18.70 -14.25 -27.41
C VAL A 708 -19.25 -14.28 -25.98
N ASN A 709 -18.36 -14.25 -24.98
CA ASN A 709 -18.71 -14.47 -23.57
C ASN A 709 -18.55 -13.20 -22.71
N GLY A 710 -18.10 -12.08 -23.27
CA GLY A 710 -17.83 -10.87 -22.49
C GLY A 710 -16.65 -11.06 -21.54
N ARG A 711 -16.61 -10.33 -20.42
CA ARG A 711 -15.54 -10.42 -19.43
C ARG A 711 -15.77 -11.56 -18.45
N GLU A 712 -14.92 -12.58 -18.54
CA GLU A 712 -15.08 -13.84 -17.82
C GLU A 712 -13.81 -14.27 -17.10
N LEU A 713 -13.89 -15.37 -16.34
CA LEU A 713 -12.76 -15.93 -15.59
C LEU A 713 -11.93 -16.86 -16.48
N TRP A 714 -10.64 -16.58 -16.57
CA TRP A 714 -9.64 -17.33 -17.33
C TRP A 714 -8.59 -17.95 -16.41
N VAL A 715 -7.99 -19.04 -16.88
CA VAL A 715 -6.96 -19.77 -16.14
C VAL A 715 -5.83 -20.25 -17.03
N MET A 716 -4.62 -20.32 -16.48
CA MET A 716 -3.46 -20.96 -17.10
C MET A 716 -2.66 -21.77 -16.07
N ASP A 717 -2.07 -22.89 -16.50
CA ASP A 717 -1.25 -23.73 -15.62
C ASP A 717 0.09 -23.06 -15.27
N ASN A 718 0.48 -23.13 -14.00
CA ASN A 718 1.78 -22.67 -13.53
C ASN A 718 2.74 -23.87 -13.51
N ALA A 719 3.57 -24.01 -14.55
CA ALA A 719 4.37 -25.23 -14.72
C ALA A 719 5.57 -25.33 -13.75
N THR A 720 5.92 -24.30 -12.98
CA THR A 720 6.94 -24.27 -11.90
C THR A 720 7.22 -22.80 -11.53
N SER A 721 6.48 -22.21 -10.60
CA SER A 721 6.84 -20.88 -10.09
C SER A 721 7.81 -20.99 -8.93
N THR A 722 8.98 -20.37 -9.08
CA THR A 722 9.76 -19.84 -7.94
C THR A 722 9.62 -18.32 -7.83
N GLY A 723 8.69 -17.68 -8.55
CA GLY A 723 8.63 -16.22 -8.63
C GLY A 723 7.37 -15.69 -9.30
N ILE A 724 6.25 -15.80 -8.59
CA ILE A 724 5.09 -14.92 -8.85
C ILE A 724 4.89 -14.04 -7.62
N ASN A 725 6.01 -13.56 -7.07
CA ASN A 725 6.02 -12.67 -5.92
C ASN A 725 6.67 -11.31 -6.22
N GLU A 726 7.07 -11.07 -7.45
CA GLU A 726 7.72 -9.83 -7.89
C GLU A 726 7.30 -9.76 -9.37
N ILE A 727 6.48 -8.85 -9.89
CA ILE A 727 6.46 -7.41 -9.72
C ILE A 727 5.01 -6.94 -9.88
N LEU A 728 4.25 -6.90 -8.79
CA LEU A 728 2.92 -6.31 -8.78
C LEU A 728 2.70 -5.56 -7.49
N SER A 729 3.34 -4.40 -7.41
CA SER A 729 2.79 -3.21 -6.80
C SER A 729 3.90 -2.17 -6.71
N LEU A 730 3.54 -0.90 -6.87
CA LEU A 730 4.41 0.21 -6.49
C LEU A 730 4.45 0.34 -4.96
N ASN A 731 4.53 -0.78 -4.25
CA ASN A 731 4.50 -0.79 -2.81
C ASN A 731 5.92 -0.68 -2.27
N ASP A 732 6.12 0.25 -1.36
CA ASP A 732 7.45 0.63 -0.88
C ASP A 732 7.69 0.00 0.49
N PHE A 733 8.28 -1.21 0.51
CA PHE A 733 8.66 -1.90 1.76
C PHE A 733 10.08 -1.57 2.19
N ARG A 734 10.19 -0.72 3.21
CA ARG A 734 11.42 -0.30 3.87
C ARG A 734 11.58 -0.99 5.22
N VAL A 735 12.80 -1.37 5.51
CA VAL A 735 13.19 -2.05 6.76
C VAL A 735 14.36 -1.30 7.35
N TYR A 736 14.15 -0.58 8.44
CA TYR A 736 15.17 0.28 9.04
C TYR A 736 15.05 0.39 10.56
N PRO A 737 16.15 0.33 11.33
CA PRO A 737 17.51 0.01 10.87
C PRO A 737 17.65 -1.40 10.33
N ASN A 738 18.49 -1.54 9.31
CA ASN A 738 18.96 -2.84 8.86
C ASN A 738 20.39 -2.68 8.30
N PRO A 739 21.44 -3.16 9.00
CA PRO A 739 21.40 -4.06 10.17
C PRO A 739 20.89 -3.43 11.47
N SER A 740 20.32 -4.23 12.37
CA SER A 740 19.83 -3.78 13.70
C SER A 740 20.41 -4.60 14.85
N ASN A 741 20.44 -4.00 16.05
CA ASN A 741 20.78 -4.66 17.32
C ASN A 741 19.60 -4.80 18.27
N GLY A 742 18.49 -4.10 18.01
CA GLY A 742 17.37 -4.02 18.93
C GLY A 742 16.03 -4.01 18.22
N TYR A 743 15.55 -2.85 17.77
CA TYR A 743 14.26 -2.74 17.09
C TYR A 743 14.44 -2.43 15.61
N ILE A 744 13.42 -2.77 14.82
CA ILE A 744 13.38 -2.58 13.36
C ILE A 744 12.01 -2.08 12.99
N ASN A 745 11.96 -0.97 12.25
CA ASN A 745 10.74 -0.43 11.67
C ASN A 745 10.55 -1.02 10.27
N LEU A 746 9.32 -1.43 10.03
CA LEU A 746 8.80 -1.92 8.78
C LEU A 746 7.82 -0.86 8.29
N ASP A 747 8.22 -0.13 7.25
CA ASP A 747 7.36 0.86 6.61
C ASP A 747 6.96 0.29 5.26
N TYR A 748 5.67 0.09 5.03
CA TYR A 748 5.17 -0.40 3.76
C TYR A 748 4.11 0.55 3.25
N ASN A 749 4.29 1.14 2.09
CA ASN A 749 3.19 1.87 1.43
C ASN A 749 2.55 0.96 0.40
N SER A 750 1.22 0.86 0.40
CA SER A 750 0.42 0.25 -0.65
C SER A 750 -0.42 1.29 -1.36
N PHE A 751 -0.38 1.30 -2.70
CA PHE A 751 -1.26 2.16 -3.52
C PHE A 751 -2.57 1.46 -3.93
N ASP A 752 -2.63 0.15 -3.73
CA ASP A 752 -3.73 -0.71 -4.20
C ASP A 752 -4.66 -1.17 -3.06
N GLU A 753 -4.27 -0.95 -1.80
CA GLU A 753 -5.02 -1.40 -0.63
C GLU A 753 -5.06 -0.33 0.48
N GLU A 754 -6.25 0.10 0.89
CA GLU A 754 -6.46 0.82 2.15
C GLU A 754 -7.04 -0.16 3.19
N ASN A 755 -6.47 -0.21 4.40
CA ASN A 755 -7.05 -0.91 5.56
C ASN A 755 -7.10 -2.45 5.49
N SER A 756 -6.07 -3.11 4.93
CA SER A 756 -5.95 -4.57 4.82
C SER A 756 -5.00 -5.19 5.85
N SER A 757 -5.23 -6.47 6.20
CA SER A 757 -4.39 -7.23 7.13
C SER A 757 -3.08 -7.68 6.49
N VAL A 758 -1.99 -7.51 7.24
CA VAL A 758 -0.64 -7.92 6.84
C VAL A 758 0.03 -8.75 7.92
N THR A 759 0.53 -9.91 7.54
CA THR A 759 1.36 -10.79 8.35
C THR A 759 2.83 -10.49 8.10
N ILE A 760 3.59 -10.37 9.17
CA ILE A 760 5.02 -10.13 9.21
C ILE A 760 5.67 -11.37 9.77
N SER A 761 6.56 -12.00 9.01
CA SER A 761 7.26 -13.22 9.45
C SER A 761 8.76 -13.11 9.26
N LEU A 762 9.53 -13.66 10.19
CA LEU A 762 10.98 -13.69 10.15
C LEU A 762 11.48 -15.14 10.24
N ARG A 763 12.31 -15.56 9.29
CA ARG A 763 12.92 -16.89 9.25
C ARG A 763 14.44 -16.80 9.24
N ASP A 764 15.12 -17.76 9.85
CA ASP A 764 16.58 -17.84 9.74
C ASP A 764 17.03 -18.37 8.36
N ILE A 765 18.35 -18.39 8.10
CA ILE A 765 18.89 -18.88 6.82
C ILE A 765 18.64 -20.39 6.56
N GLN A 766 18.23 -21.15 7.58
CA GLN A 766 17.81 -22.54 7.45
C GLN A 766 16.29 -22.68 7.24
N GLY A 767 15.56 -21.56 7.15
CA GLY A 767 14.12 -21.51 6.93
C GLY A 767 13.27 -21.70 8.19
N ARG A 768 13.86 -21.75 9.38
CA ARG A 768 13.12 -21.89 10.64
C ARG A 768 12.45 -20.57 10.99
N LEU A 769 11.17 -20.62 11.36
CA LEU A 769 10.43 -19.44 11.82
C LEU A 769 10.96 -18.98 13.18
N ILE A 770 11.26 -17.69 13.27
CA ILE A 770 11.86 -17.02 14.44
C ILE A 770 10.87 -16.03 15.04
N PHE A 771 10.08 -15.37 14.21
CA PHE A 771 9.10 -14.37 14.60
C PHE A 771 7.94 -14.36 13.61
N GLU A 772 6.73 -14.11 14.11
CA GLU A 772 5.53 -13.87 13.30
C GLU A 772 4.60 -12.93 14.05
N ALA A 773 3.99 -11.99 13.34
CA ALA A 773 2.99 -11.07 13.89
C ALA A 773 2.06 -10.56 12.78
N ASP A 774 0.82 -10.27 13.12
CA ASP A 774 -0.13 -9.63 12.20
C ASP A 774 -0.32 -8.16 12.56
N ASP A 775 -0.49 -7.31 11.56
CA ASP A 775 -0.86 -5.90 11.69
C ASP A 775 -1.77 -5.49 10.53
N GLN A 776 -2.06 -4.20 10.38
CA GLN A 776 -2.93 -3.68 9.32
C GLN A 776 -2.25 -2.54 8.58
N LEU A 777 -2.57 -2.39 7.30
CA LEU A 777 -2.38 -1.11 6.61
C LEU A 777 -3.37 -0.10 7.18
N ILE A 778 -2.96 1.15 7.34
CA ILE A 778 -3.84 2.27 7.64
C ILE A 778 -3.66 3.29 6.52
N ASN A 779 -4.71 3.57 5.74
CA ASN A 779 -4.64 4.42 4.53
C ASN A 779 -3.53 4.00 3.56
N GLY A 780 -3.42 2.70 3.31
CA GLY A 780 -2.37 2.15 2.45
C GLY A 780 -0.98 2.25 3.04
N ARG A 781 -0.82 2.29 4.36
CA ARG A 781 0.50 2.29 4.98
C ARG A 781 0.60 1.37 6.20
N LEU A 782 1.60 0.49 6.21
CA LEU A 782 2.07 -0.23 7.39
C LEU A 782 3.17 0.59 8.04
N LYS A 783 3.08 0.78 9.36
CA LYS A 783 4.22 1.15 10.19
C LYS A 783 4.31 0.17 11.35
N TYR A 784 5.11 -0.87 11.20
CA TYR A 784 5.27 -1.92 12.19
C TYR A 784 6.65 -1.90 12.83
N VAL A 785 6.73 -2.12 14.14
CA VAL A 785 7.99 -2.11 14.89
C VAL A 785 8.26 -3.49 15.48
N MET A 786 9.32 -4.15 15.00
CA MET A 786 9.75 -5.47 15.45
C MET A 786 10.89 -5.38 16.46
N ASN A 787 10.76 -6.06 17.61
CA ASN A 787 11.87 -6.25 18.56
C ASN A 787 12.68 -7.51 18.17
N VAL A 788 13.96 -7.31 17.86
CA VAL A 788 14.93 -8.35 17.49
C VAL A 788 16.04 -8.55 18.53
N GLU A 789 15.97 -7.91 19.70
CA GLU A 789 17.02 -8.00 20.75
C GLU A 789 17.27 -9.44 21.20
N SER A 790 16.20 -10.22 21.31
CA SER A 790 16.25 -11.62 21.73
C SER A 790 16.77 -12.56 20.63
N PHE A 791 16.90 -12.09 19.39
CA PHE A 791 17.29 -12.92 18.26
C PHE A 791 18.81 -13.10 18.22
N THR A 792 19.25 -14.30 17.82
CA THR A 792 20.67 -14.58 17.65
C THR A 792 21.31 -13.71 16.57
N LYS A 793 22.61 -13.43 16.68
CA LYS A 793 23.33 -12.71 15.61
C LYS A 793 23.30 -13.52 14.31
N GLY A 794 22.97 -12.89 13.20
CA GLY A 794 22.82 -13.60 11.93
C GLY A 794 22.01 -12.87 10.87
N VAL A 795 21.87 -13.52 9.72
CA VAL A 795 21.02 -13.07 8.63
C VAL A 795 19.67 -13.79 8.75
N TYR A 796 18.60 -13.04 8.51
CA TYR A 796 17.23 -13.55 8.49
C TYR A 796 16.53 -13.12 7.21
N ILE A 797 15.48 -13.85 6.86
CA ILE A 797 14.55 -13.55 5.79
C ILE A 797 13.28 -13.00 6.44
N LEU A 798 13.03 -11.71 6.23
CA LEU A 798 11.81 -11.02 6.66
C LEU A 798 10.82 -11.03 5.50
N SER A 799 9.61 -11.49 5.75
CA SER A 799 8.50 -11.47 4.81
C SER A 799 7.35 -10.65 5.37
N LEU A 800 6.75 -9.83 4.52
CA LEU A 800 5.47 -9.19 4.74
C LEU A 800 4.48 -9.82 3.75
N SER A 801 3.38 -10.36 4.24
CA SER A 801 2.38 -11.07 3.46
C SER A 801 0.98 -10.63 3.86
N GLY A 802 0.22 -10.08 2.94
CA GLY A 802 -1.18 -9.71 3.09
C GLY A 802 -1.95 -10.13 1.84
N LYS A 803 -3.20 -9.69 1.71
CA LYS A 803 -4.11 -10.15 0.66
C LYS A 803 -3.56 -9.93 -0.76
N HIS A 804 -2.98 -8.76 -1.04
CA HIS A 804 -2.22 -8.45 -2.27
C HIS A 804 -0.79 -7.97 -1.98
N ILE A 805 -0.26 -8.38 -0.83
CA ILE A 805 1.04 -7.92 -0.32
C ILE A 805 1.93 -9.13 -0.21
N GLN A 806 3.06 -9.13 -0.91
CA GLN A 806 4.05 -10.20 -0.75
C GLN A 806 5.46 -9.67 -0.94
N GLU A 807 6.01 -9.12 0.13
CA GLU A 807 7.33 -8.52 0.12
C GLU A 807 8.31 -9.34 0.94
N VAL A 808 9.55 -9.41 0.47
CA VAL A 808 10.63 -10.06 1.19
C VAL A 808 11.82 -9.12 1.29
N ARG A 809 12.43 -9.05 2.47
CA ARG A 809 13.65 -8.28 2.72
C ARG A 809 14.64 -9.12 3.51
N LYS A 810 15.92 -8.96 3.18
CA LYS A 810 17.00 -9.51 3.99
C LYS A 810 17.11 -8.68 5.25
N LEU A 811 17.15 -9.32 6.42
CA LEU A 811 17.41 -8.68 7.70
C LEU A 811 18.76 -9.12 8.27
N VAL A 812 19.54 -8.19 8.82
CA VAL A 812 20.81 -8.48 9.48
C VAL A 812 20.75 -8.08 10.95
N LYS A 813 20.87 -9.07 11.85
CA LYS A 813 21.02 -8.87 13.30
C LYS A 813 22.50 -8.92 13.66
N ASN A 814 23.02 -7.82 14.18
CA ASN A 814 24.42 -7.70 14.59
C ASN A 814 24.70 -8.17 16.03
#